data_AF-A0A920CTT3-F1
#
_entry.id   AF-A0A920CTT3-F1
#
_cell.length_a   1.000
_cell.length_b   1.000
_cell.length_c   1.000
_cell.angle_alpha   90.00
_cell.angle_beta   90.00
_cell.angle_gamma   90.00
#
_symmetry.space_group_name_H-M   'P 1'
#
loop_
_entity.id
_entity.type
_entity.pdbx_description
1 polymer ?
#
loop_
_entity_poly.entity_id
_entity_poly.type
_entity_poly.pdbx_seq_one_letter_code
_entity_poly.pdbx_strand_id
1 'polypeptide(L)'
;MMINTIYLRRANKVIVNRGQGSNRISEAYLATAMKNIEYLGFTFSHHLMGTVRTLSKEQFEAFYSQLVADLRVMVGAHVEYKPMYPDFPVQVMEQSDAELYLNAVYHYLTLDLPEYKAAGRIPLMDNINLKVIDLGSKAEFHTMIRQLIEAKVSISATDKEDIDAAIECADVDELDGILPSEIPFKENAGFVVGSLLKHDKANMKLIGRYFKTATDVLRLAVAWSDGDVSLAEATRFRKFKRPERRLLLRLLEQCCPITEDMLRYKQRWIRLGEILHPSEYKNQFAGCKEAFDILRNNKPFTTFNGSVELAFQYHNVWTLIDLLMQRPGEFARRLDHLLRLTEHAEYVVLAFGEVASQVSTPVLLQVKKHFAHRHEPQDLRIFFPKGNIAKATAIPNTLPEIDAAACQDIVGICDQVLIQRFSTLPSLGKIYVDERLKSYNVPFSQRSASKALRTIVRGSRVPMQEGDTIRFFSWWKEGTVNGKHTGRVDIDLSAVMYDRNWQCVEHISYTNLRSSKYQAVHSGDIVTAPQGACEFIDLHIPSIVDHGVRYIVATLHSYTVQPYCDLPECFVGWMMRKKPGSGEIFEPATVENKIDVTADTQIAIPVILDLVERAVIWTDLSLTRHPNYYNNIEGNQKGMVLMGKAMAALQKPDLYDLFMLHAKARGELVDTADQADAIFSEGKGITPYDIEQIMAEYLV
;
A
#
# COMPACT_ATOMS: atom_id res chain seq x y z
N MET A 1 -16.95 18.66 -3.69
CA MET A 1 -17.47 17.29 -3.50
C MET A 1 -16.33 16.28 -3.37
N MET A 2 -15.41 16.21 -4.34
CA MET A 2 -14.26 15.28 -4.30
C MET A 2 -13.36 15.39 -3.04
N ILE A 3 -13.14 16.60 -2.51
CA ILE A 3 -12.32 16.82 -1.30
C ILE A 3 -12.85 16.07 -0.08
N ASN A 4 -14.16 16.11 0.19
CA ASN A 4 -14.74 15.43 1.36
C ASN A 4 -14.63 13.91 1.23
N THR A 5 -14.78 13.36 0.03
CA THR A 5 -14.57 11.93 -0.23
C THR A 5 -13.13 11.50 0.08
N ILE A 6 -12.14 12.28 -0.38
CA ILE A 6 -10.72 12.03 -0.09
C ILE A 6 -10.45 12.13 1.41
N TYR A 7 -10.96 13.19 2.05
CA TYR A 7 -10.67 13.48 3.46
C TYR A 7 -11.34 12.50 4.43
N LEU A 8 -12.55 12.05 4.09
CA LEU A 8 -13.27 11.02 4.82
C LEU A 8 -12.50 9.70 4.77
N ARG A 9 -12.08 9.27 3.58
CA ARG A 9 -11.33 8.02 3.40
C ARG A 9 -10.00 8.02 4.15
N ARG A 10 -9.27 9.13 4.13
CA ARG A 10 -7.92 9.20 4.72
C ARG A 10 -7.90 9.48 6.22
N ALA A 11 -8.79 10.35 6.69
CA ALA A 11 -8.70 10.89 8.06
C ALA A 11 -10.01 10.77 8.86
N ASN A 12 -11.06 10.14 8.31
CA ASN A 12 -12.41 10.17 8.85
C ASN A 12 -12.86 11.61 9.17
N LYS A 13 -12.48 12.58 8.33
CA LYS A 13 -12.84 14.00 8.50
C LYS A 13 -13.61 14.52 7.30
N VAL A 14 -14.48 15.50 7.55
CA VAL A 14 -15.22 16.22 6.51
C VAL A 14 -15.13 17.73 6.74
N ILE A 15 -15.10 18.49 5.66
CA ILE A 15 -15.17 19.95 5.69
C ILE A 15 -16.64 20.35 5.52
N VAL A 16 -17.18 21.01 6.53
CA VAL A 16 -18.54 21.57 6.53
C VAL A 16 -18.48 23.02 6.99
N ASN A 17 -18.95 23.94 6.15
CA ASN A 17 -19.07 25.34 6.52
C ASN A 17 -20.30 25.56 7.39
N ARG A 18 -20.21 26.46 8.38
CA ARG A 18 -21.38 26.83 9.19
C ARG A 18 -22.46 27.48 8.31
N GLY A 19 -23.71 27.11 8.54
CA GLY A 19 -24.84 27.75 7.89
C GLY A 19 -24.98 29.21 8.37
N GLN A 20 -25.28 30.11 7.44
CA GLN A 20 -25.41 31.55 7.70
C GLN A 20 -26.87 32.00 7.94
N GLY A 21 -27.84 31.07 7.88
CA GLY A 21 -29.27 31.36 8.00
C GLY A 21 -29.90 31.00 9.35
N SER A 22 -31.14 31.45 9.56
CA SER A 22 -31.96 31.11 10.74
C SER A 22 -32.64 29.74 10.64
N ASN A 23 -32.84 29.22 9.43
CA ASN A 23 -33.42 27.90 9.19
C ASN A 23 -32.39 26.80 9.43
N ARG A 24 -32.43 26.19 10.62
CA ARG A 24 -31.59 25.08 11.04
C ARG A 24 -32.34 23.76 10.95
N ILE A 25 -31.62 22.66 10.75
CA ILE A 25 -32.21 21.32 10.84
C ILE A 25 -32.75 21.05 12.26
N SER A 26 -33.81 20.25 12.36
CA SER A 26 -34.34 19.79 13.64
C SER A 26 -33.49 18.67 14.25
N GLU A 27 -33.64 18.43 15.55
CA GLU A 27 -32.93 17.35 16.25
C GLU A 27 -33.33 15.97 15.70
N ALA A 28 -34.58 15.80 15.26
CA ALA A 28 -35.05 14.58 14.62
C ALA A 28 -34.30 14.26 13.32
N TYR A 29 -33.98 15.27 12.50
CA TYR A 29 -33.19 15.09 11.28
C TYR A 29 -31.77 14.61 11.59
N LEU A 30 -31.09 15.24 12.55
CA LEU A 30 -29.74 14.82 12.94
C LEU A 30 -29.73 13.42 13.56
N ALA A 31 -30.67 13.12 14.46
CA ALA A 31 -30.77 11.80 15.08
C ALA A 31 -31.02 10.71 14.03
N THR A 32 -31.87 10.97 13.04
CA THR A 32 -32.14 10.04 11.93
C THR A 32 -30.89 9.81 11.09
N ALA A 33 -30.17 10.88 10.72
CA ALA A 33 -28.92 10.78 9.99
C ALA A 33 -27.86 9.96 10.74
N MET A 34 -27.69 10.20 12.04
CA MET A 34 -26.75 9.44 12.88
C MET A 34 -27.15 7.96 12.97
N LYS A 35 -28.44 7.67 13.18
CA LYS A 35 -28.91 6.27 13.26
C LYS A 35 -28.72 5.51 11.95
N ASN A 36 -28.84 6.19 10.81
CA ASN A 36 -28.62 5.59 9.50
C ASN A 36 -27.14 5.28 9.22
N ILE A 37 -26.21 6.15 9.61
CA ILE A 37 -24.76 5.88 9.44
C ILE A 37 -24.22 4.90 10.49
N GLU A 38 -24.91 4.71 11.61
CA GLU A 38 -24.60 3.68 12.61
C GLU A 38 -24.61 2.28 11.97
N TYR A 39 -25.57 2.01 11.06
CA TYR A 39 -25.62 0.77 10.27
C TYR A 39 -24.42 0.57 9.33
N LEU A 40 -23.73 1.66 8.99
CA LEU A 40 -22.47 1.61 8.22
C LEU A 40 -21.24 1.52 9.12
N GLY A 41 -21.41 1.54 10.45
CA GLY A 41 -20.33 1.48 11.44
C GLY A 41 -19.74 2.84 11.80
N PHE A 42 -20.45 3.95 11.57
CA PHE A 42 -19.94 5.31 11.79
C PHE A 42 -20.85 6.15 12.71
N THR A 43 -20.27 7.19 13.29
CA THR A 43 -20.98 8.23 14.05
C THR A 43 -20.31 9.59 13.87
N PHE A 44 -20.94 10.67 14.34
CA PHE A 44 -20.36 12.03 14.30
C PHE A 44 -19.64 12.38 15.60
N SER A 45 -18.56 13.15 15.47
CA SER A 45 -17.97 13.84 16.61
C SER A 45 -18.90 14.93 17.13
N HIS A 46 -18.70 15.34 18.38
CA HIS A 46 -19.41 16.46 18.98
C HIS A 46 -19.24 17.76 18.16
N HIS A 47 -18.05 18.01 17.59
CA HIS A 47 -17.76 19.19 16.78
C HIS A 47 -18.50 19.19 15.44
N LEU A 48 -18.54 18.03 14.77
CA LEU A 48 -19.27 17.87 13.53
C LEU A 48 -20.77 18.03 13.76
N MET A 49 -21.32 17.39 14.80
CA MET A 49 -22.72 17.56 15.21
C MET A 49 -23.08 19.03 15.41
N GLY A 50 -22.27 19.78 16.17
CA GLY A 50 -22.49 21.20 16.40
C GLY A 50 -22.52 22.03 15.12
N THR A 51 -21.72 21.66 14.12
CA THR A 51 -21.61 22.39 12.85
C THR A 51 -22.74 22.06 11.89
N VAL A 52 -23.05 20.78 11.67
CA VAL A 52 -24.13 20.36 10.76
C VAL A 52 -25.51 20.82 11.24
N ARG A 53 -25.71 20.99 12.55
CA ARG A 53 -26.93 21.60 13.13
C ARG A 53 -27.18 23.03 12.66
N THR A 54 -26.17 23.74 12.16
CA THR A 54 -26.33 25.11 11.70
C THR A 54 -26.76 25.21 10.23
N LEU A 55 -26.73 24.10 9.49
CA LEU A 55 -27.09 24.05 8.08
C LEU A 55 -28.61 24.19 7.87
N SER A 56 -28.99 24.71 6.70
CA SER A 56 -30.36 24.57 6.21
C SER A 56 -30.66 23.10 5.88
N LYS A 57 -31.95 22.77 5.76
CA LYS A 57 -32.38 21.42 5.38
C LYS A 57 -31.75 20.98 4.06
N GLU A 58 -31.77 21.85 3.05
CA GLU A 58 -31.24 21.57 1.71
C GLU A 58 -29.73 21.37 1.73
N GLN A 59 -29.01 22.21 2.49
CA GLN A 59 -27.56 22.09 2.66
C GLN A 59 -27.19 20.78 3.37
N PHE A 60 -27.93 20.44 4.42
CA PHE A 60 -27.71 19.20 5.16
C PHE A 60 -28.03 17.96 4.32
N GLU A 61 -29.14 17.95 3.59
CA GLU A 61 -29.53 16.83 2.72
C GLU A 61 -28.50 16.59 1.61
N ALA A 62 -27.95 17.65 1.01
CA ALA A 62 -26.90 17.53 0.00
C ALA A 62 -25.59 16.97 0.58
N PHE A 63 -25.16 17.48 1.74
CA PHE A 63 -23.98 16.95 2.45
C PHE A 63 -24.19 15.49 2.85
N TYR A 64 -25.32 15.18 3.48
CA TYR A 64 -25.62 13.86 4.03
C TYR A 64 -25.76 12.80 2.93
N SER A 65 -26.40 13.13 1.81
CA SER A 65 -26.56 12.19 0.69
C SER A 65 -25.22 11.76 0.11
N GLN A 66 -24.29 12.71 -0.08
CA GLN A 66 -22.93 12.40 -0.53
C GLN A 66 -22.16 11.61 0.52
N LEU A 67 -22.26 12.00 1.80
CA LEU A 67 -21.59 11.30 2.89
C LEU A 67 -22.02 9.83 2.94
N VAL A 68 -23.32 9.55 2.88
CA VAL A 68 -23.83 8.17 2.89
C VAL A 68 -23.35 7.40 1.67
N ALA A 69 -23.33 8.02 0.49
CA ALA A 69 -22.79 7.38 -0.71
C ALA A 69 -21.31 6.99 -0.54
N ASP A 70 -20.49 7.89 0.00
CA ASP A 70 -19.06 7.66 0.23
C ASP A 70 -18.85 6.56 1.30
N LEU A 71 -19.58 6.61 2.42
CA LEU A 71 -19.50 5.60 3.47
C LEU A 71 -19.90 4.21 2.96
N ARG A 72 -20.96 4.13 2.14
CA ARG A 72 -21.38 2.85 1.53
C ARG A 72 -20.28 2.28 0.64
N VAL A 73 -19.61 3.10 -0.18
CA VAL A 73 -18.49 2.65 -1.03
C VAL A 73 -17.28 2.21 -0.18
N MET A 74 -16.99 2.93 0.90
CA MET A 74 -15.87 2.63 1.81
C MET A 74 -15.99 1.25 2.45
N VAL A 75 -17.19 0.86 2.88
CA VAL A 75 -17.42 -0.45 3.52
C VAL A 75 -17.90 -1.52 2.55
N GLY A 76 -18.29 -1.17 1.32
CA GLY A 76 -18.82 -2.11 0.32
C GLY A 76 -20.34 -2.29 0.36
N ALA A 77 -21.08 -1.42 1.05
CA ALA A 77 -22.54 -1.44 1.12
C ALA A 77 -23.23 -0.72 -0.06
N HIS A 78 -22.47 -0.24 -1.05
CA HIS A 78 -23.03 0.42 -2.24
C HIS A 78 -23.61 -0.56 -3.26
N VAL A 79 -23.42 -1.86 -3.05
CA VAL A 79 -23.92 -2.96 -3.89
C VAL A 79 -24.97 -3.80 -3.15
N GLU A 80 -25.67 -4.65 -3.89
CA GLU A 80 -26.67 -5.59 -3.34
C GLU A 80 -26.11 -7.02 -3.38
N TYR A 81 -25.87 -7.61 -2.21
CA TYR A 81 -25.29 -8.95 -2.11
C TYR A 81 -26.36 -10.03 -2.29
N LYS A 82 -26.22 -10.85 -3.33
CA LYS A 82 -27.07 -12.00 -3.64
C LYS A 82 -26.20 -13.25 -3.83
N PRO A 83 -25.83 -13.94 -2.74
CA PRO A 83 -25.11 -15.20 -2.88
C PRO A 83 -26.02 -16.27 -3.49
N MET A 84 -25.41 -17.35 -3.98
CA MET A 84 -26.13 -18.50 -4.56
C MET A 84 -27.16 -19.08 -3.59
N TYR A 85 -26.87 -19.04 -2.28
CA TYR A 85 -27.71 -19.55 -1.21
C TYR A 85 -28.13 -18.40 -0.25
N PRO A 86 -29.39 -17.93 -0.28
CA PRO A 86 -29.83 -16.74 0.47
C PRO A 86 -29.86 -16.94 1.99
N ASP A 87 -29.88 -18.18 2.47
CA ASP A 87 -29.86 -18.50 3.90
C ASP A 87 -28.46 -18.95 4.38
N PHE A 88 -27.40 -18.52 3.68
CA PHE A 88 -26.00 -18.68 4.10
C PHE A 88 -25.76 -18.12 5.52
N PRO A 89 -25.01 -18.81 6.40
CA PRO A 89 -24.23 -20.04 6.15
C PRO A 89 -24.99 -21.35 6.39
N VAL A 90 -26.10 -21.30 7.13
CA VAL A 90 -26.80 -22.49 7.64
C VAL A 90 -27.32 -23.35 6.50
N GLN A 91 -27.89 -22.73 5.47
CA GLN A 91 -28.40 -23.44 4.30
C GLN A 91 -27.36 -24.37 3.68
N VAL A 92 -26.16 -23.85 3.40
CA VAL A 92 -25.09 -24.63 2.78
C VAL A 92 -24.57 -25.70 3.74
N MET A 93 -24.51 -25.42 5.04
CA MET A 93 -24.08 -26.39 6.05
C MET A 93 -25.05 -27.56 6.22
N GLU A 94 -26.35 -27.38 5.96
CA GLU A 94 -27.39 -28.40 6.16
C GLU A 94 -27.81 -29.11 4.86
N GLN A 95 -27.59 -28.51 3.69
CA GLN A 95 -28.00 -29.06 2.39
C GLN A 95 -27.38 -30.44 2.12
N SER A 96 -28.01 -31.27 1.29
CA SER A 96 -27.36 -32.53 0.85
C SER A 96 -26.25 -32.27 -0.17
N ASP A 97 -25.17 -33.07 -0.14
CA ASP A 97 -24.07 -32.96 -1.11
C ASP A 97 -24.57 -33.13 -2.56
N ALA A 98 -25.56 -34.00 -2.77
CA ALA A 98 -26.18 -34.23 -4.07
C ALA A 98 -26.86 -32.96 -4.60
N GLU A 99 -27.56 -32.22 -3.75
CA GLU A 99 -28.24 -30.99 -4.16
C GLU A 99 -27.26 -29.85 -4.39
N LEU A 100 -26.22 -29.70 -3.56
CA LEU A 100 -25.14 -28.74 -3.81
C LEU A 100 -24.46 -29.02 -5.16
N TYR A 101 -24.14 -30.28 -5.43
CA TYR A 101 -23.55 -30.71 -6.69
C TYR A 101 -24.46 -30.43 -7.90
N LEU A 102 -25.74 -30.80 -7.82
CA LEU A 102 -26.70 -30.58 -8.90
C LEU A 102 -26.95 -29.08 -9.15
N ASN A 103 -27.01 -28.27 -8.10
CA ASN A 103 -27.13 -26.82 -8.20
C ASN A 103 -25.94 -26.20 -8.93
N ALA A 104 -24.71 -26.61 -8.58
CA ALA A 104 -23.51 -26.15 -9.28
C ALA A 104 -23.51 -26.57 -10.75
N VAL A 105 -23.80 -27.84 -11.06
CA VAL A 105 -23.89 -28.34 -12.45
C VAL A 105 -24.95 -27.58 -13.24
N TYR A 106 -26.12 -27.38 -12.67
CA TYR A 106 -27.20 -26.62 -13.31
C TYR A 106 -26.77 -25.18 -13.60
N HIS A 107 -26.16 -24.50 -12.61
CA HIS A 107 -25.64 -23.16 -12.78
C HIS A 107 -24.59 -23.07 -13.89
N TYR A 108 -23.62 -23.99 -13.94
CA TYR A 108 -22.60 -23.98 -14.98
C TYR A 108 -23.13 -24.22 -16.39
N LEU A 109 -24.24 -24.96 -16.52
CA LEU A 109 -24.88 -25.24 -17.81
C LEU A 109 -25.80 -24.12 -18.29
N THR A 110 -26.47 -23.43 -17.37
CA THR A 110 -27.57 -22.50 -17.68
C THR A 110 -27.25 -21.04 -17.37
N LEU A 111 -26.29 -20.81 -16.47
CA LEU A 111 -26.00 -19.54 -15.81
C LEU A 111 -27.11 -19.04 -14.87
N ASP A 112 -28.16 -19.84 -14.66
CA ASP A 112 -29.24 -19.53 -13.73
C ASP A 112 -28.83 -19.93 -12.30
N LEU A 113 -29.28 -19.16 -11.31
CA LEU A 113 -29.08 -19.47 -9.89
C LEU A 113 -30.25 -20.30 -9.36
N PRO A 114 -30.03 -21.18 -8.36
CA PRO A 114 -31.12 -21.92 -7.75
C PRO A 114 -32.08 -20.98 -7.01
N GLU A 115 -33.38 -21.19 -7.19
CA GLU A 115 -34.41 -20.38 -6.55
C GLU A 115 -34.77 -20.91 -5.16
N TYR A 116 -34.50 -20.11 -4.13
CA TYR A 116 -34.90 -20.38 -2.74
C TYR A 116 -35.70 -19.20 -2.19
N LYS A 117 -36.65 -19.50 -1.29
CA LYS A 117 -37.32 -18.48 -0.48
C LYS A 117 -36.46 -18.17 0.74
N ALA A 118 -35.94 -16.95 0.81
CA ALA A 118 -35.17 -16.49 1.97
C ALA A 118 -35.99 -16.59 3.26
N ALA A 119 -35.40 -17.16 4.30
CA ALA A 119 -35.97 -17.17 5.63
C ALA A 119 -35.83 -15.79 6.30
N GLY A 120 -36.67 -15.52 7.30
CA GLY A 120 -36.53 -14.33 8.14
C GLY A 120 -35.25 -14.41 9.00
N ARG A 121 -34.42 -13.37 8.96
CA ARG A 121 -33.20 -13.28 9.75
C ARG A 121 -33.46 -12.61 11.10
N ILE A 122 -32.78 -13.10 12.14
CA ILE A 122 -32.78 -12.44 13.45
C ILE A 122 -31.92 -11.17 13.33
N PRO A 123 -32.26 -10.05 13.98
CA PRO A 123 -31.42 -8.84 13.94
C PRO A 123 -29.99 -9.08 14.43
N LEU A 124 -29.06 -8.24 13.97
CA LEU A 124 -27.67 -8.27 14.39
C LEU A 124 -27.57 -8.12 15.92
N MET A 125 -26.84 -9.04 16.56
CA MET A 125 -26.66 -9.07 18.02
C MET A 125 -25.31 -8.51 18.47
N ASP A 126 -24.43 -8.17 17.53
CA ASP A 126 -23.05 -7.78 17.83
C ASP A 126 -23.01 -6.32 18.32
N ASN A 127 -22.26 -6.06 19.40
CA ASN A 127 -21.96 -4.69 19.83
C ASN A 127 -20.89 -4.09 18.94
N ILE A 128 -21.20 -2.96 18.30
CA ILE A 128 -20.35 -2.38 17.26
C ILE A 128 -19.60 -1.16 17.79
N ASN A 129 -18.29 -1.17 17.65
CA ASN A 129 -17.45 0.00 17.88
C ASN A 129 -17.54 0.96 16.69
N LEU A 130 -18.26 2.05 16.85
CA LEU A 130 -18.48 3.03 15.77
C LEU A 130 -17.23 3.88 15.52
N LYS A 131 -16.91 4.07 14.25
CA LYS A 131 -15.86 4.96 13.77
C LYS A 131 -16.36 6.41 13.80
N VAL A 132 -15.65 7.29 14.48
CA VAL A 132 -16.04 8.69 14.62
C VAL A 132 -15.60 9.48 13.38
N ILE A 133 -16.55 10.18 12.75
CA ILE A 133 -16.31 11.15 11.69
C ILE A 133 -16.23 12.53 12.32
N ASP A 134 -15.09 13.20 12.14
CA ASP A 134 -14.82 14.49 12.75
C ASP A 134 -14.91 15.66 11.75
N LEU A 135 -15.00 16.87 12.28
CA LEU A 135 -14.93 18.10 11.51
C LEU A 135 -13.47 18.42 11.21
N GLY A 136 -13.14 18.62 9.94
CA GLY A 136 -11.83 19.10 9.52
C GLY A 136 -11.89 20.43 8.78
N SER A 137 -10.72 20.99 8.52
CA SER A 137 -10.54 22.25 7.83
C SER A 137 -9.83 22.09 6.48
N LYS A 138 -9.96 23.09 5.61
CA LYS A 138 -9.26 23.12 4.32
C LYS A 138 -7.73 23.17 4.50
N ALA A 139 -7.25 23.85 5.55
CA ALA A 139 -5.83 23.92 5.87
C ALA A 139 -5.24 22.56 6.29
N GLU A 140 -5.96 21.80 7.13
CA GLU A 140 -5.56 20.43 7.49
C GLU A 140 -5.58 19.51 6.26
N PHE A 141 -6.59 19.62 5.39
CA PHE A 141 -6.63 18.87 4.13
C PHE A 141 -5.43 19.18 3.23
N HIS A 142 -5.09 20.46 3.03
CA HIS A 142 -3.90 20.84 2.26
C HIS A 142 -2.60 20.32 2.89
N THR A 143 -2.52 20.33 4.22
CA THR A 143 -1.37 19.77 4.95
C THR A 143 -1.22 18.28 4.70
N MET A 144 -2.32 17.52 4.74
CA MET A 144 -2.33 16.08 4.43
C MET A 144 -1.87 15.81 2.98
N ILE A 145 -2.35 16.57 1.99
CA ILE A 145 -1.89 16.42 0.60
C ILE A 145 -0.42 16.82 0.46
N ARG A 146 0.04 17.86 1.16
CA ARG A 146 1.45 18.23 1.18
C ARG A 146 2.33 17.11 1.74
N GLN A 147 1.93 16.48 2.84
CA GLN A 147 2.65 15.35 3.44
C GLN A 147 2.76 14.16 2.46
N LEU A 148 1.71 13.88 1.66
CA LEU A 148 1.79 12.89 0.58
C LEU A 148 2.86 13.25 -0.46
N ILE A 149 2.94 14.53 -0.85
CA ILE A 149 3.94 15.01 -1.81
C ILE A 149 5.35 14.96 -1.21
N GLU A 150 5.51 15.28 0.08
CA GLU A 150 6.79 15.28 0.82
C GLU A 150 7.30 13.88 1.16
N ALA A 151 6.49 12.83 0.95
CA ALA A 151 6.88 11.46 1.22
C ALA A 151 8.24 11.11 0.60
N LYS A 152 9.16 10.57 1.42
CA LYS A 152 10.52 10.17 0.99
C LYS A 152 10.57 8.82 0.27
N VAL A 153 9.41 8.26 -0.03
CA VAL A 153 9.22 6.94 -0.63
C VAL A 153 8.17 7.02 -1.74
N SER A 154 8.01 5.93 -2.49
CA SER A 154 6.97 5.83 -3.52
C SER A 154 5.58 5.84 -2.89
N ILE A 155 4.67 6.59 -3.51
CA ILE A 155 3.25 6.66 -3.16
C ILE A 155 2.39 5.74 -4.04
N SER A 156 1.20 5.38 -3.57
CA SER A 156 0.25 4.49 -4.24
C SER A 156 -0.43 5.16 -5.45
N ALA A 157 -1.15 4.37 -6.26
CA ALA A 157 -1.97 4.91 -7.35
C ALA A 157 -3.09 5.83 -6.82
N THR A 158 -3.71 5.46 -5.70
CA THR A 158 -4.74 6.26 -5.04
C THR A 158 -4.17 7.57 -4.47
N ASP A 159 -2.96 7.55 -3.92
CA ASP A 159 -2.28 8.80 -3.49
C ASP A 159 -2.08 9.75 -4.68
N LYS A 160 -1.69 9.22 -5.84
CA LYS A 160 -1.54 10.00 -7.07
C LYS A 160 -2.87 10.59 -7.54
N GLU A 161 -3.93 9.80 -7.55
CA GLU A 161 -5.29 10.27 -7.89
C GLU A 161 -5.74 11.41 -6.97
N ASP A 162 -5.52 11.27 -5.66
CA ASP A 162 -5.90 12.31 -4.71
C ASP A 162 -5.07 13.59 -4.85
N ILE A 163 -3.77 13.46 -5.11
CA ILE A 163 -2.91 14.61 -5.39
C ILE A 163 -3.37 15.30 -6.69
N ASP A 164 -3.67 14.54 -7.75
CA ASP A 164 -4.17 15.11 -9.02
C ASP A 164 -5.49 15.84 -8.81
N ALA A 165 -6.42 15.23 -8.08
CA ALA A 165 -7.71 15.83 -7.71
C ALA A 165 -7.56 17.10 -6.86
N ALA A 166 -6.65 17.09 -5.88
CA ALA A 166 -6.37 18.24 -5.04
C ALA A 166 -5.75 19.38 -5.86
N ILE A 167 -4.80 19.07 -6.76
CA ILE A 167 -4.20 20.05 -7.67
C ILE A 167 -5.25 20.58 -8.64
N GLU A 168 -6.15 19.75 -9.18
CA GLU A 168 -7.24 20.16 -10.07
C GLU A 168 -8.20 21.15 -9.37
N CYS A 169 -8.60 20.84 -8.14
CA CYS A 169 -9.56 21.64 -7.37
C CYS A 169 -8.99 22.93 -6.77
N ALA A 170 -7.67 23.03 -6.55
CA ALA A 170 -7.05 24.16 -5.87
C ALA A 170 -6.92 25.40 -6.77
N ASP A 171 -7.25 26.58 -6.26
CA ASP A 171 -6.92 27.83 -6.96
C ASP A 171 -5.40 28.06 -6.97
N VAL A 172 -4.90 28.90 -7.88
CA VAL A 172 -3.45 29.17 -8.02
C VAL A 172 -2.85 29.70 -6.71
N ASP A 173 -3.60 30.54 -5.98
CA ASP A 173 -3.17 31.10 -4.70
C ASP A 173 -3.17 30.07 -3.56
N GLU A 174 -3.84 28.92 -3.75
CA GLU A 174 -3.90 27.84 -2.76
C GLU A 174 -2.79 26.79 -2.94
N LEU A 175 -2.11 26.80 -4.10
CA LEU A 175 -1.03 25.86 -4.42
C LEU A 175 0.14 25.98 -3.44
N ASP A 176 0.38 27.16 -2.87
CA ASP A 176 1.39 27.36 -1.83
C ASP A 176 1.07 26.59 -0.54
N GLY A 177 -0.22 26.29 -0.27
CA GLY A 177 -0.65 25.42 0.82
C GLY A 177 -0.39 23.94 0.55
N ILE A 178 -0.39 23.53 -0.70
CA ILE A 178 -0.30 22.12 -1.13
C ILE A 178 1.14 21.72 -1.47
N LEU A 179 1.88 22.59 -2.16
CA LEU A 179 3.19 22.28 -2.70
C LEU A 179 4.29 22.58 -1.66
N PRO A 180 5.16 21.60 -1.34
CA PRO A 180 6.27 21.81 -0.43
C PRO A 180 7.45 22.55 -1.09
N SER A 181 8.42 23.00 -0.31
CA SER A 181 9.63 23.64 -0.85
C SER A 181 10.54 22.66 -1.61
N GLU A 182 10.51 21.37 -1.25
CA GLU A 182 11.22 20.28 -1.91
C GLU A 182 10.32 19.05 -2.01
N ILE A 183 10.49 18.27 -3.09
CA ILE A 183 9.91 16.94 -3.24
C ILE A 183 11.07 15.92 -3.14
N PRO A 184 11.25 15.24 -1.99
CA PRO A 184 12.40 14.39 -1.76
C PRO A 184 12.45 13.19 -2.71
N PHE A 185 11.31 12.52 -2.91
CA PHE A 185 11.23 11.34 -3.74
C PHE A 185 10.97 11.68 -5.21
N LYS A 186 11.88 11.24 -6.08
CA LYS A 186 11.96 11.73 -7.47
C LYS A 186 10.85 11.22 -8.39
N GLU A 187 10.20 10.11 -8.06
CA GLU A 187 9.00 9.67 -8.77
C GLU A 187 7.82 10.59 -8.49
N ASN A 188 7.66 11.01 -7.23
CA ASN A 188 6.60 11.93 -6.82
C ASN A 188 6.81 13.30 -7.50
N ALA A 189 8.06 13.79 -7.57
CA ALA A 189 8.38 15.04 -8.24
C ALA A 189 7.97 15.03 -9.72
N GLY A 190 8.30 13.96 -10.46
CA GLY A 190 7.91 13.81 -11.86
C GLY A 190 6.40 13.78 -12.06
N PHE A 191 5.68 13.06 -11.19
CA PHE A 191 4.22 12.97 -11.22
C PHE A 191 3.53 14.31 -10.89
N VAL A 192 3.88 14.94 -9.77
CA VAL A 192 3.27 16.20 -9.29
C VAL A 192 3.45 17.30 -10.33
N VAL A 193 4.64 17.41 -10.92
CA VAL A 193 4.89 18.40 -11.98
C VAL A 193 4.12 18.06 -13.25
N GLY A 194 3.98 16.76 -13.58
CA GLY A 194 3.10 16.31 -14.66
C GLY A 194 1.64 16.73 -14.46
N SER A 195 1.11 16.57 -13.25
CA SER A 195 -0.25 17.00 -12.87
C SER A 195 -0.41 18.54 -12.95
N LEU A 196 0.55 19.32 -12.44
CA LEU A 196 0.54 20.77 -12.58
C LEU A 196 0.53 21.23 -14.05
N LEU A 197 1.23 20.52 -14.93
CA LEU A 197 1.22 20.80 -16.38
C LEU A 197 -0.08 20.37 -17.05
N LYS A 198 -0.70 19.27 -16.60
CA LYS A 198 -2.01 18.79 -17.08
C LYS A 198 -3.13 19.80 -16.82
N HIS A 199 -3.08 20.47 -15.67
CA HIS A 199 -4.10 21.43 -15.21
C HIS A 199 -3.74 22.90 -15.45
N ASP A 200 -2.74 23.18 -16.31
CA ASP A 200 -2.27 24.55 -16.65
C ASP A 200 -1.85 25.41 -15.43
N LYS A 201 -1.36 24.77 -14.36
CA LYS A 201 -0.93 25.38 -13.09
C LYS A 201 0.59 25.44 -12.89
N ALA A 202 1.37 24.98 -13.88
CA ALA A 202 2.83 24.96 -13.81
C ALA A 202 3.47 26.28 -14.27
N ASN A 203 4.48 26.75 -13.52
CA ASN A 203 5.39 27.83 -13.94
C ASN A 203 6.85 27.38 -13.70
N MET A 204 7.79 27.76 -14.58
CA MET A 204 9.22 27.45 -14.45
C MET A 204 9.79 27.78 -13.07
N LYS A 205 9.42 28.93 -12.48
CA LYS A 205 9.88 29.32 -11.13
C LYS A 205 9.40 28.32 -10.07
N LEU A 206 8.19 27.77 -10.25
CA LEU A 206 7.57 26.81 -9.36
C LEU A 206 8.23 25.43 -9.49
N ILE A 207 8.40 24.93 -10.73
CA ILE A 207 8.77 23.54 -10.99
C ILE A 207 10.28 23.30 -11.07
N GLY A 208 11.08 24.31 -11.43
CA GLY A 208 12.53 24.14 -11.67
C GLY A 208 13.30 23.66 -10.44
N ARG A 209 12.84 24.04 -9.23
CA ARG A 209 13.47 23.66 -7.96
C ARG A 209 13.41 22.15 -7.64
N TYR A 210 12.52 21.39 -8.28
CA TYR A 210 12.31 19.98 -7.96
C TYR A 210 13.21 19.02 -8.74
N PHE A 211 13.83 19.46 -9.84
CA PHE A 211 14.65 18.63 -10.71
C PHE A 211 16.14 18.87 -10.43
N LYS A 212 16.84 17.83 -9.94
CA LYS A 212 18.26 17.91 -9.60
C LYS A 212 19.12 17.02 -10.51
N THR A 213 18.54 15.96 -11.07
CA THR A 213 19.25 14.97 -11.90
C THR A 213 18.62 14.80 -13.28
N ALA A 214 19.41 14.31 -14.24
CA ALA A 214 18.88 13.99 -15.57
C ALA A 214 17.72 12.98 -15.47
N THR A 215 17.84 12.00 -14.58
CA THR A 215 16.79 10.98 -14.35
C THR A 215 15.47 11.61 -13.91
N ASP A 216 15.49 12.69 -13.13
CA ASP A 216 14.27 13.40 -12.72
C ASP A 216 13.56 13.98 -13.94
N VAL A 217 14.31 14.56 -14.89
CA VAL A 217 13.77 15.09 -16.15
C VAL A 217 13.21 13.97 -17.03
N LEU A 218 13.85 12.81 -17.05
CA LEU A 218 13.30 11.62 -17.74
C LEU A 218 11.95 11.21 -17.13
N ARG A 219 11.84 11.19 -15.80
CA ARG A 219 10.57 10.87 -15.11
C ARG A 219 9.47 11.86 -15.44
N LEU A 220 9.77 13.15 -15.54
CA LEU A 220 8.80 14.15 -16.00
C LEU A 220 8.34 13.87 -17.44
N ALA A 221 9.26 13.61 -18.37
CA ALA A 221 8.90 13.30 -19.74
C ALA A 221 8.02 12.04 -19.85
N VAL A 222 8.28 11.06 -18.99
CA VAL A 222 7.49 9.83 -18.85
C VAL A 222 6.10 10.13 -18.28
N ALA A 223 6.01 10.88 -17.18
CA ALA A 223 4.74 11.29 -16.58
C ALA A 223 3.87 12.05 -17.58
N TRP A 224 4.47 12.96 -18.34
CA TRP A 224 3.77 13.79 -19.34
C TRP A 224 3.36 13.02 -20.61
N SER A 225 3.73 11.74 -20.69
CA SER A 225 3.34 10.80 -21.73
C SER A 225 2.53 9.62 -21.18
N ASP A 226 1.93 9.78 -19.98
CA ASP A 226 1.12 8.77 -19.29
C ASP A 226 1.83 7.42 -19.07
N GLY A 227 3.15 7.46 -18.84
CA GLY A 227 3.97 6.28 -18.59
C GLY A 227 4.33 6.04 -17.12
N ASP A 228 4.96 4.89 -16.86
CA ASP A 228 5.44 4.50 -15.53
C ASP A 228 6.64 5.35 -15.04
N VAL A 229 6.36 6.32 -14.17
CA VAL A 229 7.34 7.22 -13.55
C VAL A 229 8.41 6.51 -12.70
N SER A 230 8.22 5.25 -12.33
CA SER A 230 9.26 4.46 -11.67
C SER A 230 10.37 4.03 -12.62
N LEU A 231 10.15 4.16 -13.93
CA LEU A 231 11.02 3.70 -15.00
C LEU A 231 11.19 2.17 -14.99
N ALA A 232 10.27 1.41 -14.39
CA ALA A 232 10.31 -0.05 -14.46
C ALA A 232 9.92 -0.53 -15.86
N GLU A 233 8.93 0.11 -16.48
CA GLU A 233 8.43 -0.19 -17.83
C GLU A 233 8.89 0.83 -18.86
N ALA A 234 9.03 0.40 -20.12
CA ALA A 234 9.40 1.30 -21.21
C ALA A 234 8.22 2.22 -21.57
N THR A 235 8.49 3.49 -21.81
CA THR A 235 7.45 4.48 -22.12
C THR A 235 7.45 4.84 -23.60
N ARG A 236 6.27 4.87 -24.21
CA ARG A 236 6.07 5.49 -25.51
C ARG A 236 5.84 6.99 -25.32
N PHE A 237 6.86 7.79 -25.59
CA PHE A 237 6.76 9.24 -25.46
C PHE A 237 5.78 9.85 -26.47
N ARG A 238 4.96 10.81 -26.01
CA ARG A 238 4.14 11.63 -26.91
C ARG A 238 5.01 12.62 -27.68
N LYS A 239 4.45 13.21 -28.74
CA LYS A 239 5.10 14.34 -29.41
C LYS A 239 5.03 15.57 -28.50
N PHE A 240 6.18 16.15 -28.21
CA PHE A 240 6.28 17.43 -27.50
C PHE A 240 6.30 18.62 -28.46
N LYS A 241 5.54 19.66 -28.14
CA LYS A 241 5.55 20.97 -28.82
C LYS A 241 6.90 21.67 -28.57
N ARG A 242 7.29 22.61 -29.43
CA ARG A 242 8.56 23.35 -29.29
C ARG A 242 8.77 23.98 -27.89
N PRO A 243 7.76 24.61 -27.25
CA PRO A 243 7.92 25.11 -25.88
C PRO A 243 8.23 24.01 -24.86
N GLU A 244 7.56 22.86 -24.96
CA GLU A 244 7.73 21.70 -24.07
C GLU A 244 9.13 21.08 -24.24
N ARG A 245 9.63 20.97 -25.48
CA ARG A 245 11.01 20.51 -25.75
C ARG A 245 12.05 21.41 -25.07
N ARG A 246 11.89 22.73 -25.22
CA ARG A 246 12.78 23.72 -24.60
C ARG A 246 12.72 23.69 -23.08
N LEU A 247 11.54 23.43 -22.50
CA LEU A 247 11.38 23.23 -21.06
C LEU A 247 12.19 22.03 -20.57
N LEU A 248 12.01 20.86 -21.19
CA LEU A 248 12.73 19.64 -20.81
C LEU A 248 14.24 19.77 -20.98
N LEU A 249 14.70 20.35 -22.10
CA LEU A 249 16.14 20.59 -22.32
C LEU A 249 16.72 21.62 -21.34
N ARG A 250 15.97 22.65 -20.95
CA ARG A 250 16.40 23.62 -19.94
C ARG A 250 16.56 22.98 -18.57
N LEU A 251 15.62 22.13 -18.16
CA LEU A 251 15.74 21.37 -16.90
C LEU A 251 16.94 20.42 -16.95
N LEU A 252 17.15 19.74 -18.09
CA LEU A 252 18.27 18.82 -18.26
C LEU A 252 19.64 19.52 -18.21
N GLU A 253 19.76 20.70 -18.82
CA GLU A 253 21.01 21.49 -18.83
C GLU A 253 21.43 21.95 -17.42
N GLN A 254 20.48 22.05 -16.48
CA GLN A 254 20.74 22.42 -15.08
C GLN A 254 21.24 21.25 -14.23
N CYS A 255 21.16 20.02 -14.74
CA CYS A 255 21.53 18.81 -13.99
C CYS A 255 23.04 18.53 -14.08
N CYS A 256 23.64 17.93 -13.06
CA CYS A 256 25.04 17.49 -13.09
C CYS A 256 25.27 16.27 -12.17
N PRO A 257 26.01 15.21 -12.59
CA PRO A 257 26.55 14.97 -13.92
C PRO A 257 25.50 14.36 -14.89
N ILE A 258 25.30 14.99 -16.05
CA ILE A 258 24.26 14.60 -17.02
C ILE A 258 24.52 13.20 -17.62
N THR A 259 25.73 12.98 -18.14
CA THR A 259 26.04 11.80 -18.96
C THR A 259 25.98 10.49 -18.18
N GLU A 260 26.54 10.46 -16.96
CA GLU A 260 26.53 9.24 -16.13
C GLU A 260 25.10 8.79 -15.81
N ASP A 261 24.24 9.73 -15.44
CA ASP A 261 22.83 9.45 -15.15
C ASP A 261 22.06 9.03 -16.40
N MET A 262 22.34 9.66 -17.55
CA MET A 262 21.73 9.26 -18.81
C MET A 262 22.13 7.84 -19.23
N LEU A 263 23.38 7.42 -18.98
CA LEU A 263 23.84 6.08 -19.33
C LEU A 263 23.08 4.97 -18.59
N ARG A 264 22.59 5.22 -17.37
CA ARG A 264 21.74 4.27 -16.61
C ARG A 264 20.48 3.86 -17.38
N TYR A 265 19.94 4.77 -18.19
CA TYR A 265 18.72 4.59 -18.99
C TYR A 265 18.95 4.87 -20.48
N LYS A 266 20.15 4.53 -20.98
CA LYS A 266 20.63 4.90 -22.32
C LYS A 266 19.60 4.82 -23.43
N GLN A 267 18.92 3.68 -23.56
CA GLN A 267 17.96 3.46 -24.65
C GLN A 267 16.74 4.37 -24.54
N ARG A 268 16.25 4.63 -23.33
CA ARG A 268 15.12 5.55 -23.09
C ARG A 268 15.49 6.97 -23.47
N TRP A 269 16.72 7.38 -23.15
CA TRP A 269 17.24 8.68 -23.55
C TRP A 269 17.40 8.81 -25.05
N ILE A 270 17.95 7.81 -25.75
CA ILE A 270 18.06 7.85 -27.22
C ILE A 270 16.68 8.13 -27.84
N ARG A 271 15.64 7.43 -27.38
CA ARG A 271 14.24 7.64 -27.82
C ARG A 271 13.70 9.01 -27.48
N LEU A 272 13.91 9.50 -26.26
CA LEU A 272 13.47 10.85 -25.90
C LEU A 272 14.21 11.91 -26.73
N GLY A 273 15.50 11.74 -26.98
CA GLY A 273 16.32 12.63 -27.78
C GLY A 273 15.91 12.69 -29.26
N GLU A 274 15.30 11.63 -29.81
CA GLU A 274 14.67 11.64 -31.15
C GLU A 274 13.50 12.65 -31.22
N ILE A 275 12.87 12.96 -30.09
CA ILE A 275 11.71 13.88 -29.98
C ILE A 275 12.15 15.28 -29.54
N LEU A 276 13.13 15.39 -28.65
CA LEU A 276 13.61 16.67 -28.13
C LEU A 276 14.47 17.45 -29.14
N HIS A 277 15.13 16.75 -30.07
CA HIS A 277 16.06 17.33 -31.05
C HIS A 277 17.10 18.28 -30.42
N PRO A 278 17.95 17.81 -29.48
CA PRO A 278 18.90 18.66 -28.75
C PRO A 278 19.85 19.44 -29.67
N SER A 279 20.22 18.88 -30.83
CA SER A 279 21.08 19.54 -31.81
C SER A 279 20.51 20.84 -32.38
N GLU A 280 19.18 21.01 -32.43
CA GLU A 280 18.53 22.27 -32.86
C GLU A 280 18.79 23.42 -31.88
N TYR A 281 19.09 23.11 -30.62
CA TYR A 281 19.26 24.07 -29.52
C TYR A 281 20.69 24.09 -28.97
N LYS A 282 21.68 23.62 -29.74
CA LYS A 282 23.08 23.45 -29.32
C LYS A 282 23.73 24.70 -28.69
N ASN A 283 23.30 25.89 -29.09
CA ASN A 283 23.84 27.15 -28.54
C ASN A 283 23.24 27.50 -27.15
N GLN A 284 22.09 26.91 -26.81
CA GLN A 284 21.40 27.13 -25.53
C GLN A 284 21.62 25.98 -24.55
N PHE A 285 21.78 24.75 -25.06
CA PHE A 285 21.88 23.52 -24.26
C PHE A 285 23.06 22.65 -24.74
N ALA A 286 24.28 23.15 -24.53
CA ALA A 286 25.50 22.52 -25.03
C ALA A 286 25.82 21.22 -24.29
N GLY A 287 25.63 21.19 -22.97
CA GLY A 287 25.85 20.01 -22.13
C GLY A 287 24.88 18.87 -22.50
N CYS A 288 23.61 19.20 -22.74
CA CYS A 288 22.63 18.24 -23.26
C CYS A 288 23.10 17.64 -24.60
N LYS A 289 23.50 18.49 -25.55
CA LYS A 289 23.95 18.02 -26.88
C LYS A 289 25.12 17.05 -26.76
N GLU A 290 26.09 17.35 -25.91
CA GLU A 290 27.26 16.49 -25.70
C GLU A 290 26.88 15.14 -25.07
N ALA A 291 26.04 15.15 -24.03
CA ALA A 291 25.58 13.92 -23.39
C ALA A 291 24.82 13.00 -24.38
N PHE A 292 23.92 13.56 -25.19
CA PHE A 292 23.23 12.79 -26.24
C PHE A 292 24.17 12.27 -27.33
N ASP A 293 25.22 13.00 -27.67
CA ASP A 293 26.26 12.58 -28.63
C ASP A 293 27.06 11.38 -28.10
N ILE A 294 27.46 11.40 -26.82
CA ILE A 294 28.11 10.25 -26.15
C ILE A 294 27.19 9.02 -26.19
N LEU A 295 25.92 9.17 -25.80
CA LEU A 295 24.96 8.07 -25.76
C LEU A 295 24.70 7.44 -27.13
N ARG A 296 24.49 8.27 -28.16
CA ARG A 296 24.15 7.80 -29.52
C ARG A 296 25.32 7.13 -30.23
N ASN A 297 26.53 7.65 -30.02
CA ASN A 297 27.74 7.19 -30.71
C ASN A 297 28.58 6.20 -29.89
N ASN A 298 28.07 5.73 -28.74
CA ASN A 298 28.77 4.78 -27.86
C ASN A 298 30.19 5.23 -27.48
N LYS A 299 30.40 6.54 -27.26
CA LYS A 299 31.72 7.04 -26.89
C LYS A 299 32.13 6.48 -25.51
N PRO A 300 33.40 6.09 -25.31
CA PRO A 300 33.86 5.56 -24.03
C PRO A 300 33.57 6.52 -22.86
N PHE A 301 33.05 5.98 -21.75
CA PHE A 301 32.75 6.74 -20.55
C PHE A 301 32.89 5.84 -19.30
N THR A 302 33.76 6.22 -18.37
CA THR A 302 33.94 5.50 -17.10
C THR A 302 32.85 5.89 -16.12
N THR A 303 32.19 4.90 -15.52
CA THR A 303 31.15 5.13 -14.50
C THR A 303 31.62 4.73 -13.11
N PHE A 304 31.02 5.32 -12.09
CA PHE A 304 31.29 4.94 -10.70
C PHE A 304 30.98 3.46 -10.45
N ASN A 305 29.78 3.00 -10.84
CA ASN A 305 29.38 1.60 -10.63
C ASN A 305 30.31 0.62 -11.35
N GLY A 306 30.76 0.95 -12.57
CA GLY A 306 31.74 0.13 -13.28
C GLY A 306 33.06 0.00 -12.50
N SER A 307 33.50 1.07 -11.85
CA SER A 307 34.71 1.07 -11.02
C SER A 307 34.53 0.24 -9.74
N VAL A 308 33.37 0.32 -9.09
CA VAL A 308 33.03 -0.47 -7.89
C VAL A 308 32.95 -1.97 -8.20
N GLU A 309 32.23 -2.36 -9.26
CA GLU A 309 32.12 -3.78 -9.64
C GLU A 309 33.48 -4.37 -10.02
N LEU A 310 34.35 -3.60 -10.68
CA LEU A 310 35.72 -4.01 -10.98
C LEU A 310 36.51 -4.25 -9.68
N ALA A 311 36.39 -3.36 -8.70
CA ALA A 311 37.06 -3.50 -7.41
C ALA A 311 36.55 -4.73 -6.61
N PHE A 312 35.24 -5.04 -6.68
CA PHE A 312 34.69 -6.28 -6.13
C PHE A 312 35.25 -7.52 -6.83
N GLN A 313 35.30 -7.52 -8.16
CA GLN A 313 35.82 -8.65 -8.93
C GLN A 313 37.27 -9.00 -8.56
N TYR A 314 38.10 -7.98 -8.29
CA TYR A 314 39.50 -8.16 -7.89
C TYR A 314 39.72 -8.18 -6.37
N HIS A 315 38.66 -8.22 -5.56
CA HIS A 315 38.75 -8.24 -4.09
C HIS A 315 39.62 -7.12 -3.49
N ASN A 316 39.61 -5.94 -4.12
CA ASN A 316 40.39 -4.80 -3.67
C ASN A 316 39.61 -4.00 -2.61
N VAL A 317 39.70 -4.45 -1.35
CA VAL A 317 38.96 -3.91 -0.21
C VAL A 317 39.23 -2.42 0.00
N TRP A 318 40.48 -1.97 -0.09
CA TRP A 318 40.84 -0.56 0.11
C TRP A 318 40.21 0.34 -0.96
N THR A 319 40.31 -0.04 -2.23
CA THR A 319 39.64 0.70 -3.32
C THR A 319 38.12 0.66 -3.19
N LEU A 320 37.53 -0.44 -2.70
CA LEU A 320 36.09 -0.51 -2.42
C LEU A 320 35.68 0.49 -1.34
N ILE A 321 36.43 0.58 -0.25
CA ILE A 321 36.19 1.56 0.82
C ILE A 321 36.26 2.98 0.24
N ASP A 322 37.35 3.33 -0.44
CA ASP A 322 37.57 4.67 -1.02
C ASP A 322 36.45 5.09 -2.00
N LEU A 323 35.98 4.14 -2.83
CA LEU A 323 34.89 4.39 -3.76
C LEU A 323 33.54 4.51 -3.03
N LEU A 324 33.21 3.57 -2.15
CA LEU A 324 31.91 3.54 -1.48
C LEU A 324 31.70 4.71 -0.51
N MET A 325 32.76 5.22 0.13
CA MET A 325 32.70 6.44 0.94
C MET A 325 32.24 7.67 0.14
N GLN A 326 32.50 7.71 -1.17
CA GLN A 326 32.03 8.81 -2.04
C GLN A 326 30.51 8.73 -2.32
N ARG A 327 29.89 7.56 -2.12
CA ARG A 327 28.44 7.34 -2.27
C ARG A 327 27.90 6.54 -1.07
N PRO A 328 27.74 7.18 0.11
CA PRO A 328 27.42 6.49 1.37
C PRO A 328 26.17 5.62 1.32
N GLY A 329 25.15 6.02 0.54
CA GLY A 329 23.96 5.22 0.33
C GLY A 329 24.20 3.90 -0.42
N GLU A 330 25.17 3.85 -1.34
CA GLU A 330 25.59 2.60 -1.99
C GLU A 330 26.45 1.77 -1.02
N PHE A 331 27.31 2.43 -0.22
CA PHE A 331 28.07 1.76 0.84
C PHE A 331 27.14 0.99 1.78
N ALA A 332 26.13 1.65 2.35
CA ALA A 332 25.15 1.04 3.24
C ALA A 332 24.48 -0.22 2.63
N ARG A 333 24.18 -0.19 1.32
CA ARG A 333 23.54 -1.30 0.60
C ARG A 333 24.49 -2.44 0.25
N ARG A 334 25.80 -2.16 0.18
CA ARG A 334 26.86 -3.13 -0.14
C ARG A 334 27.64 -3.58 1.11
N LEU A 335 27.29 -3.06 2.30
CA LEU A 335 28.02 -3.26 3.54
C LEU A 335 28.16 -4.74 3.91
N ASP A 336 27.05 -5.49 3.87
CA ASP A 336 27.08 -6.95 4.12
C ASP A 336 27.99 -7.67 3.12
N HIS A 337 27.95 -7.30 1.83
CA HIS A 337 28.80 -7.92 0.83
C HIS A 337 30.28 -7.64 1.08
N LEU A 338 30.63 -6.41 1.43
CA LEU A 338 32.00 -6.02 1.72
C LEU A 338 32.54 -6.74 2.96
N LEU A 339 31.76 -6.83 4.03
CA LEU A 339 32.15 -7.52 5.27
C LEU A 339 32.39 -9.02 5.06
N ARG A 340 31.63 -9.67 4.17
CA ARG A 340 31.85 -11.08 3.83
C ARG A 340 33.10 -11.36 3.01
N LEU A 341 33.74 -10.33 2.44
CA LEU A 341 34.89 -10.46 1.55
C LEU A 341 36.23 -10.11 2.23
N THR A 342 36.21 -9.75 3.51
CA THR A 342 37.40 -9.24 4.19
C THR A 342 37.54 -9.80 5.59
N GLU A 343 38.77 -10.04 6.01
CA GLU A 343 39.12 -10.33 7.41
C GLU A 343 39.30 -9.04 8.24
N HIS A 344 39.29 -7.88 7.58
CA HIS A 344 39.53 -6.55 8.15
C HIS A 344 38.22 -5.78 8.39
N ALA A 345 37.26 -6.43 9.03
CA ALA A 345 35.92 -5.88 9.26
C ALA A 345 35.95 -4.54 10.02
N GLU A 346 36.91 -4.36 10.92
CA GLU A 346 37.13 -3.16 11.72
C GLU A 346 37.31 -1.90 10.85
N TYR A 347 38.05 -1.99 9.74
CA TYR A 347 38.27 -0.86 8.84
C TYR A 347 37.01 -0.51 8.04
N VAL A 348 36.20 -1.53 7.69
CA VAL A 348 34.93 -1.32 7.00
C VAL A 348 33.92 -0.65 7.92
N VAL A 349 33.83 -1.09 9.18
CA VAL A 349 32.96 -0.51 10.20
C VAL A 349 33.36 0.94 10.49
N LEU A 350 34.66 1.22 10.66
CA LEU A 350 35.19 2.57 10.84
C LEU A 350 34.85 3.48 9.66
N ALA A 351 35.15 3.05 8.43
CA ALA A 351 34.87 3.82 7.22
C ALA A 351 33.37 4.08 7.02
N PHE A 352 32.52 3.11 7.34
CA PHE A 352 31.07 3.31 7.31
C PHE A 352 30.64 4.35 8.36
N GLY A 353 31.17 4.27 9.58
CA GLY A 353 30.90 5.23 10.66
C GLY A 353 31.18 6.68 10.27
N GLU A 354 32.26 6.94 9.53
CA GLU A 354 32.62 8.29 9.06
C GLU A 354 31.57 8.90 8.11
N VAL A 355 30.89 8.07 7.31
CA VAL A 355 29.96 8.54 6.28
C VAL A 355 28.49 8.23 6.58
N ALA A 356 28.20 7.48 7.64
CA ALA A 356 26.85 7.03 7.99
C ALA A 356 25.86 8.20 8.19
N SER A 357 26.33 9.35 8.68
CA SER A 357 25.52 10.58 8.85
C SER A 357 24.93 11.12 7.55
N GLN A 358 25.50 10.76 6.40
CA GLN A 358 25.04 11.14 5.06
C GLN A 358 24.06 10.13 4.45
N VAL A 359 23.89 8.95 5.07
CA VAL A 359 22.97 7.90 4.62
C VAL A 359 21.54 8.25 5.05
N SER A 360 20.57 8.09 4.15
CA SER A 360 19.18 8.44 4.45
C SER A 360 18.58 7.57 5.57
N THR A 361 17.66 8.15 6.34
CA THR A 361 16.98 7.50 7.47
C THR A 361 16.36 6.15 7.10
N PRO A 362 15.62 6.01 5.98
CA PRO A 362 15.09 4.71 5.56
C PRO A 362 16.14 3.62 5.36
N VAL A 363 17.32 3.98 4.86
CA VAL A 363 18.40 3.02 4.59
C VAL A 363 19.06 2.62 5.90
N LEU A 364 19.32 3.57 6.80
CA LEU A 364 19.89 3.27 8.12
C LEU A 364 18.98 2.36 8.96
N LEU A 365 17.66 2.58 8.92
CA LEU A 365 16.70 1.69 9.60
C LEU A 365 16.77 0.26 9.04
N GLN A 366 16.87 0.11 7.72
CA GLN A 366 17.00 -1.20 7.07
C GLN A 366 18.34 -1.88 7.40
N VAL A 367 19.45 -1.13 7.39
CA VAL A 367 20.78 -1.63 7.80
C VAL A 367 20.74 -2.08 9.25
N LYS A 368 20.21 -1.25 10.16
CA LYS A 368 20.03 -1.59 11.57
C LYS A 368 19.26 -2.90 11.74
N LYS A 369 18.07 -3.03 11.14
CA LYS A 369 17.25 -4.24 11.28
C LYS A 369 17.95 -5.48 10.69
N HIS A 370 18.59 -5.33 9.53
CA HIS A 370 19.36 -6.41 8.89
C HIS A 370 20.46 -6.92 9.81
N PHE A 371 21.36 -6.05 10.28
CA PHE A 371 22.49 -6.46 11.11
C PHE A 371 22.08 -6.92 12.52
N ALA A 372 20.97 -6.41 13.06
CA ALA A 372 20.42 -6.88 14.33
C ALA A 372 20.01 -8.36 14.29
N HIS A 373 19.56 -8.87 13.13
CA HIS A 373 19.08 -10.25 12.97
C HIS A 373 20.00 -11.09 12.08
N ARG A 374 21.14 -10.55 11.63
CA ARG A 374 22.02 -11.20 10.63
C ARG A 374 22.62 -12.52 11.11
N HIS A 375 22.71 -12.71 12.42
CA HIS A 375 23.21 -13.91 13.09
C HIS A 375 22.11 -14.98 13.31
N GLU A 376 20.84 -14.63 13.11
CA GLU A 376 19.74 -15.58 13.28
C GLU A 376 19.71 -16.59 12.12
N PRO A 377 19.56 -17.89 12.40
CA PRO A 377 19.47 -18.89 11.36
C PRO A 377 18.17 -18.71 10.56
N GLN A 378 18.32 -18.53 9.26
CA GLN A 378 17.20 -18.50 8.31
C GLN A 378 17.45 -19.54 7.22
N ASP A 379 16.48 -20.42 6.96
CA ASP A 379 16.63 -21.46 5.93
C ASP A 379 16.70 -20.86 4.51
N LEU A 380 15.96 -19.77 4.28
CA LEU A 380 15.76 -19.17 2.97
C LEU A 380 16.04 -17.67 3.01
N ARG A 381 16.71 -17.17 1.98
CA ARG A 381 16.78 -15.74 1.65
C ARG A 381 15.75 -15.44 0.57
N ILE A 382 14.91 -14.45 0.85
CA ILE A 382 13.78 -14.10 -0.01
C ILE A 382 14.03 -12.72 -0.61
N PHE A 383 13.96 -12.64 -1.93
CA PHE A 383 14.15 -11.41 -2.68
C PHE A 383 12.84 -11.00 -3.33
N PHE A 384 12.56 -9.70 -3.29
CA PHE A 384 11.44 -9.08 -3.98
C PHE A 384 11.97 -8.14 -5.06
N PRO A 385 12.24 -8.63 -6.29
CA PRO A 385 12.81 -7.83 -7.36
C PRO A 385 12.02 -6.55 -7.63
N LYS A 386 12.67 -5.39 -7.50
CA LYS A 386 12.05 -4.06 -7.61
C LYS A 386 10.85 -3.85 -6.67
N GLY A 387 10.82 -4.55 -5.54
CA GLY A 387 9.68 -4.55 -4.60
C GLY A 387 8.44 -5.28 -5.11
N ASN A 388 8.52 -5.97 -6.24
CA ASN A 388 7.42 -6.75 -6.78
C ASN A 388 7.40 -8.14 -6.11
N ILE A 389 6.43 -8.34 -5.22
CA ILE A 389 6.29 -9.58 -4.45
C ILE A 389 5.79 -10.74 -5.32
N ALA A 390 5.11 -10.47 -6.44
CA ALA A 390 4.78 -11.51 -7.41
C ALA A 390 6.01 -12.18 -8.03
N LYS A 391 7.16 -11.51 -7.98
CA LYS A 391 8.46 -12.03 -8.43
C LYS A 391 9.30 -12.54 -7.27
N ALA A 392 8.69 -12.79 -6.11
CA ALA A 392 9.38 -13.30 -4.93
C ALA A 392 10.19 -14.54 -5.31
N THR A 393 11.49 -14.46 -5.06
CA THR A 393 12.41 -15.56 -5.32
C THR A 393 13.05 -15.93 -4.01
N ALA A 394 13.04 -17.21 -3.67
CA ALA A 394 13.73 -17.70 -2.49
C ALA A 394 14.86 -18.63 -2.88
N ILE A 395 15.99 -18.47 -2.22
CA ILE A 395 17.15 -19.37 -2.35
C ILE A 395 17.58 -19.82 -0.96
N PRO A 396 18.22 -21.00 -0.83
CA PRO A 396 18.85 -21.40 0.41
C PRO A 396 19.78 -20.32 0.95
N ASN A 397 19.72 -20.08 2.26
CA ASN A 397 20.66 -19.17 2.89
C ASN A 397 22.01 -19.86 3.11
N THR A 398 22.98 -19.54 2.25
CA THR A 398 24.34 -20.09 2.29
C THR A 398 25.39 -19.00 2.49
N LEU A 399 24.99 -17.83 2.99
CA LEU A 399 25.94 -16.74 3.20
C LEU A 399 26.91 -17.08 4.34
N PRO A 400 28.21 -16.76 4.18
CA PRO A 400 29.16 -16.77 5.29
C PRO A 400 28.65 -15.95 6.48
N GLU A 401 29.03 -16.38 7.67
CA GLU A 401 28.78 -15.64 8.90
C GLU A 401 29.57 -14.32 8.88
N ILE A 402 29.04 -13.33 9.60
CA ILE A 402 29.71 -12.06 9.87
C ILE A 402 29.90 -12.01 11.37
N ASP A 403 31.05 -11.51 11.82
CA ASP A 403 31.35 -11.37 13.23
C ASP A 403 30.25 -10.59 13.99
N ALA A 404 29.88 -11.11 15.16
CA ALA A 404 28.77 -10.57 15.93
C ALA A 404 29.08 -9.17 16.49
N ALA A 405 30.35 -8.89 16.83
CA ALA A 405 30.74 -7.56 17.30
C ALA A 405 30.65 -6.55 16.16
N ALA A 406 31.12 -6.89 14.95
CA ALA A 406 30.94 -6.04 13.78
C ALA A 406 29.46 -5.73 13.49
N CYS A 407 28.56 -6.71 13.65
CA CYS A 407 27.12 -6.50 13.49
C CYS A 407 26.57 -5.52 14.56
N GLN A 408 26.97 -5.68 15.82
CA GLN A 408 26.58 -4.80 16.92
C GLN A 408 27.11 -3.38 16.75
N ASP A 409 28.36 -3.21 16.30
CA ASP A 409 28.95 -1.91 16.04
C ASP A 409 28.18 -1.16 14.94
N ILE A 410 27.81 -1.84 13.85
CA ILE A 410 27.00 -1.25 12.77
C ILE A 410 25.62 -0.83 13.28
N VAL A 411 24.98 -1.65 14.11
CA VAL A 411 23.70 -1.31 14.76
C VAL A 411 23.87 -0.07 15.64
N GLY A 412 24.92 -0.01 16.44
CA GLY A 412 25.27 1.14 17.29
C GLY A 412 25.51 2.43 16.50
N ILE A 413 26.26 2.34 15.39
CA ILE A 413 26.47 3.47 14.46
C ILE A 413 25.14 3.99 13.92
N CYS A 414 24.26 3.08 13.47
CA CYS A 414 22.95 3.47 12.95
C CYS A 414 22.11 4.17 14.02
N ASP A 415 22.06 3.62 15.24
CA ASP A 415 21.32 4.22 16.36
C ASP A 415 21.85 5.60 16.73
N GLN A 416 23.16 5.76 16.87
CA GLN A 416 23.77 7.04 17.19
C GLN A 416 23.46 8.10 16.12
N VAL A 417 23.61 7.75 14.85
CA VAL A 417 23.33 8.68 13.73
C VAL A 417 21.85 9.05 13.69
N LEU A 418 20.95 8.09 13.86
CA LEU A 418 19.50 8.34 13.84
C LEU A 418 19.07 9.21 15.03
N ILE A 419 19.57 8.93 16.23
CA ILE A 419 19.28 9.73 17.43
C ILE A 419 19.80 11.15 17.27
N GLN A 420 21.05 11.32 16.82
CA GLN A 420 21.63 12.64 16.57
C GLN A 420 20.83 13.40 15.52
N ARG A 421 20.43 12.75 14.43
CA ARG A 421 19.61 13.35 13.37
C ARG A 421 18.24 13.78 13.90
N PHE A 422 17.56 12.95 14.67
CA PHE A 422 16.23 13.28 15.20
C PHE A 422 16.28 14.34 16.31
N SER A 423 17.39 14.46 17.03
CA SER A 423 17.55 15.47 18.09
C SER A 423 17.53 16.91 17.56
N THR A 424 17.73 17.12 16.26
CA THR A 424 17.64 18.45 15.63
C THR A 424 16.20 18.88 15.32
N LEU A 425 15.22 18.00 15.54
CA LEU A 425 13.80 18.26 15.30
C LEU A 425 13.14 18.85 16.56
N PRO A 426 11.97 19.51 16.44
CA PRO A 426 11.27 20.09 17.59
C PRO A 426 10.99 19.07 18.70
N SER A 427 11.03 19.46 19.97
CA SER A 427 10.70 18.51 21.06
C SER A 427 9.28 17.96 20.91
N LEU A 428 9.11 16.69 21.25
CA LEU A 428 7.81 16.00 21.33
C LEU A 428 7.23 16.00 22.75
N GLY A 429 7.90 16.63 23.73
CA GLY A 429 7.47 16.61 25.13
C GLY A 429 7.50 15.21 25.74
N LYS A 430 6.51 14.90 26.57
CA LYS A 430 6.29 13.57 27.14
C LYS A 430 5.69 12.63 26.10
N ILE A 431 6.27 11.44 25.96
CA ILE A 431 5.94 10.49 24.90
C ILE A 431 5.50 9.16 25.49
N TYR A 432 4.37 8.67 25.03
CA TYR A 432 3.98 7.28 25.21
C TYR A 432 4.10 6.52 23.88
N VAL A 433 4.79 5.38 23.88
CA VAL A 433 4.90 4.47 22.72
C VAL A 433 4.31 3.12 23.10
N ASP A 434 3.23 2.73 22.45
CA ASP A 434 2.56 1.44 22.66
C ASP A 434 3.39 0.28 22.07
N GLU A 435 3.70 -0.74 22.88
CA GLU A 435 4.44 -1.92 22.44
C GLU A 435 3.77 -2.70 21.30
N ARG A 436 2.44 -2.58 21.14
CA ARG A 436 1.72 -3.20 20.02
C ARG A 436 2.22 -2.72 18.66
N LEU A 437 2.89 -1.57 18.59
CA LEU A 437 3.49 -1.04 17.37
C LEU A 437 4.65 -1.90 16.83
N LYS A 438 5.19 -2.85 17.60
CA LYS A 438 6.15 -3.87 17.13
C LYS A 438 5.57 -4.72 15.99
N SER A 439 4.24 -4.85 15.95
CA SER A 439 3.52 -5.61 14.94
C SER A 439 3.29 -4.83 13.64
N TYR A 440 3.69 -3.56 13.55
CA TYR A 440 3.42 -2.71 12.39
C TYR A 440 4.74 -2.26 11.75
N ASN A 441 4.88 -2.52 10.45
CA ASN A 441 6.10 -2.21 9.72
C ASN A 441 6.17 -0.73 9.31
N VAL A 442 7.39 -0.20 9.22
CA VAL A 442 7.65 1.16 8.72
C VAL A 442 7.36 1.27 7.21
N PRO A 443 6.67 2.33 6.74
CA PRO A 443 6.30 2.48 5.33
C PRO A 443 7.46 2.93 4.43
N PHE A 444 8.22 1.98 3.90
CA PHE A 444 9.34 2.27 2.98
C PHE A 444 8.97 2.33 1.49
N SER A 445 7.75 1.93 1.11
CA SER A 445 7.25 1.95 -0.27
C SER A 445 5.75 1.66 -0.28
N GLN A 446 4.96 2.45 -1.00
CA GLN A 446 3.51 2.28 -1.17
C GLN A 446 3.09 2.10 -2.63
N ARG A 447 4.04 1.97 -3.57
CA ARG A 447 3.75 1.92 -5.02
C ARG A 447 2.64 0.95 -5.42
N SER A 448 2.64 -0.25 -4.84
CA SER A 448 1.68 -1.30 -5.16
C SER A 448 0.66 -1.53 -4.04
N ALA A 449 0.49 -0.57 -3.13
CA ALA A 449 -0.57 -0.66 -2.12
C ALA A 449 -1.94 -0.51 -2.80
N SER A 450 -2.85 -1.44 -2.55
CA SER A 450 -4.22 -1.35 -3.02
C SER A 450 -5.01 -0.31 -2.22
N LYS A 451 -6.06 0.23 -2.82
CA LYS A 451 -7.00 1.10 -2.12
C LYS A 451 -7.78 0.27 -1.10
N ALA A 452 -7.67 0.61 0.18
CA ALA A 452 -8.35 -0.12 1.26
C ALA A 452 -9.05 0.83 2.23
N LEU A 453 -9.98 0.30 3.03
CA LEU A 453 -10.62 1.05 4.13
C LEU A 453 -9.60 1.48 5.18
N ARG A 454 -8.62 0.62 5.46
CA ARG A 454 -7.43 0.93 6.25
C ARG A 454 -6.20 0.35 5.56
N THR A 455 -5.30 1.20 5.10
CA THR A 455 -4.03 0.79 4.49
C THR A 455 -2.94 0.71 5.54
N ILE A 456 -2.17 -0.37 5.55
CA ILE A 456 -0.96 -0.53 6.37
C ILE A 456 0.15 -1.20 5.54
N VAL A 457 1.35 -1.27 6.10
CA VAL A 457 2.51 -1.82 5.40
C VAL A 457 2.44 -3.35 5.37
N ARG A 458 2.75 -3.94 4.21
CA ARG A 458 2.83 -5.40 4.04
C ARG A 458 3.72 -6.06 5.08
N GLY A 459 3.25 -7.18 5.61
CA GLY A 459 3.85 -7.97 6.69
C GLY A 459 3.53 -7.46 8.09
N SER A 460 2.80 -6.34 8.22
CA SER A 460 2.25 -5.92 9.51
C SER A 460 1.21 -6.93 9.97
N ARG A 461 1.10 -7.12 11.29
CA ARG A 461 0.20 -8.05 11.95
C ARG A 461 -0.85 -7.24 12.72
N VAL A 462 -2.10 -7.31 12.30
CA VAL A 462 -3.22 -6.63 12.96
C VAL A 462 -3.92 -7.64 13.87
N PRO A 463 -4.15 -7.34 15.15
CA PRO A 463 -4.95 -8.19 16.02
C PRO A 463 -6.35 -8.40 15.46
N MET A 464 -6.86 -9.63 15.50
CA MET A 464 -8.27 -9.90 15.19
C MET A 464 -9.16 -9.33 16.28
N GLN A 465 -10.27 -8.70 15.89
CA GLN A 465 -11.30 -8.25 16.84
C GLN A 465 -11.96 -9.44 17.55
N GLU A 466 -12.75 -9.14 18.58
CA GLU A 466 -13.56 -10.15 19.26
C GLU A 466 -14.53 -10.86 18.29
N GLY A 467 -14.61 -12.18 18.40
CA GLY A 467 -15.49 -13.02 17.59
C GLY A 467 -14.84 -14.35 17.24
N ASP A 468 -15.66 -15.37 17.02
CA ASP A 468 -15.20 -16.73 16.75
C ASP A 468 -15.29 -17.09 15.27
N THR A 469 -15.97 -16.29 14.46
CA THR A 469 -16.09 -16.51 13.02
C THR A 469 -15.53 -15.33 12.26
N ILE A 470 -14.63 -15.60 11.30
CA ILE A 470 -14.28 -14.65 10.25
C ILE A 470 -15.11 -14.96 9.02
N ARG A 471 -15.76 -13.93 8.45
CA ARG A 471 -16.49 -14.01 7.19
C ARG A 471 -15.72 -13.23 6.14
N PHE A 472 -15.11 -13.91 5.18
CA PHE A 472 -14.63 -13.27 3.96
C PHE A 472 -15.79 -12.96 3.03
N PHE A 473 -15.65 -11.88 2.25
CA PHE A 473 -16.58 -11.53 1.20
C PHE A 473 -15.83 -11.03 -0.03
N SER A 474 -16.35 -11.33 -1.22
CA SER A 474 -15.90 -10.79 -2.50
C SER A 474 -17.07 -10.20 -3.28
N TRP A 475 -16.76 -9.27 -4.17
CA TRP A 475 -17.68 -8.74 -5.16
C TRP A 475 -16.93 -8.46 -6.47
N TRP A 476 -17.58 -8.73 -7.60
CA TRP A 476 -17.09 -8.31 -8.91
C TRP A 476 -18.25 -8.04 -9.86
N LYS A 477 -17.97 -7.31 -10.95
CA LYS A 477 -18.97 -6.94 -11.94
C LYS A 477 -18.44 -6.98 -13.36
N GLU A 478 -19.23 -7.50 -14.29
CA GLU A 478 -18.97 -7.44 -15.72
C GLU A 478 -19.35 -6.08 -16.31
N GLY A 479 -18.72 -5.69 -17.41
CA GLY A 479 -19.09 -4.46 -18.10
C GLY A 479 -18.05 -4.01 -19.11
N THR A 480 -17.88 -2.69 -19.22
CA THR A 480 -16.94 -2.09 -20.17
C THR A 480 -15.94 -1.19 -19.45
N VAL A 481 -14.65 -1.44 -19.67
CA VAL A 481 -13.54 -0.63 -19.17
C VAL A 481 -12.70 -0.19 -20.36
N ASN A 482 -12.39 1.11 -20.45
CA ASN A 482 -11.60 1.68 -21.55
C ASN A 482 -12.12 1.31 -22.96
N GLY A 483 -13.44 1.21 -23.12
CA GLY A 483 -14.10 0.85 -24.38
C GLY A 483 -14.05 -0.63 -24.75
N LYS A 484 -13.52 -1.50 -23.88
CA LYS A 484 -13.46 -2.96 -24.07
C LYS A 484 -14.41 -3.65 -23.09
N HIS A 485 -15.25 -4.55 -23.61
CA HIS A 485 -16.13 -5.37 -22.77
C HIS A 485 -15.32 -6.48 -22.07
N THR A 486 -15.63 -6.77 -20.80
CA THR A 486 -14.95 -7.80 -19.99
C THR A 486 -15.20 -9.22 -20.49
N GLY A 487 -16.36 -9.42 -21.13
CA GLY A 487 -16.92 -10.75 -21.37
C GLY A 487 -17.50 -11.33 -20.07
N ARG A 488 -17.73 -12.65 -20.04
CA ARG A 488 -18.09 -13.36 -18.81
C ARG A 488 -16.92 -13.32 -17.83
N VAL A 489 -17.17 -12.91 -16.60
CA VAL A 489 -16.15 -12.79 -15.56
C VAL A 489 -16.51 -13.69 -14.39
N ASP A 490 -15.56 -14.52 -14.03
CA ASP A 490 -15.63 -15.54 -13.00
C ASP A 490 -14.46 -15.34 -12.02
N ILE A 491 -14.79 -14.91 -10.80
CA ILE A 491 -13.82 -14.61 -9.74
C ILE A 491 -14.07 -15.52 -8.55
N ASP A 492 -13.17 -16.47 -8.32
CA ASP A 492 -13.27 -17.42 -7.21
C ASP A 492 -12.73 -16.81 -5.93
N LEU A 493 -13.51 -16.85 -4.85
CA LEU A 493 -13.04 -16.69 -3.47
C LEU A 493 -12.63 -18.06 -2.91
N SER A 494 -11.53 -18.12 -2.17
CA SER A 494 -11.09 -19.37 -1.54
C SER A 494 -10.28 -19.14 -0.27
N ALA A 495 -10.25 -20.14 0.60
CA ALA A 495 -9.47 -20.14 1.83
C ALA A 495 -8.73 -21.49 1.98
N VAL A 496 -7.40 -21.45 2.01
CA VAL A 496 -6.56 -22.65 2.19
C VAL A 496 -6.01 -22.69 3.60
N MET A 497 -6.16 -23.84 4.27
CA MET A 497 -5.74 -24.08 5.64
C MET A 497 -4.38 -24.78 5.68
N TYR A 498 -3.46 -24.25 6.48
CA TYR A 498 -2.12 -24.79 6.65
C TYR A 498 -1.79 -25.01 8.14
N ASP A 499 -1.02 -26.08 8.41
CA ASP A 499 -0.45 -26.31 9.73
C ASP A 499 0.74 -25.37 10.02
N ARG A 500 1.35 -25.51 11.20
CA ARG A 500 2.55 -24.72 11.59
C ARG A 500 3.76 -24.90 10.67
N ASN A 501 3.83 -26.00 9.92
CA ASN A 501 4.91 -26.33 9.00
C ASN A 501 4.59 -25.93 7.55
N TRP A 502 3.48 -25.22 7.34
CA TRP A 502 2.93 -24.86 6.03
C TRP A 502 2.60 -26.07 5.15
N GLN A 503 2.22 -27.20 5.75
CA GLN A 503 1.59 -28.30 5.02
C GLN A 503 0.11 -27.98 4.83
N CYS A 504 -0.41 -28.19 3.62
CA CYS A 504 -1.82 -28.00 3.32
C CYS A 504 -2.64 -29.06 4.06
N VAL A 505 -3.65 -28.62 4.82
CA VAL A 505 -4.50 -29.46 5.66
C VAL A 505 -5.90 -29.63 5.07
N GLU A 506 -6.46 -28.55 4.53
CA GLU A 506 -7.81 -28.48 3.95
C GLU A 506 -7.93 -27.19 3.12
N HIS A 507 -8.97 -27.07 2.30
CA HIS A 507 -9.35 -25.81 1.67
C HIS A 507 -10.88 -25.67 1.58
N ILE A 508 -11.36 -24.42 1.49
CA ILE A 508 -12.76 -24.08 1.21
C ILE A 508 -12.78 -23.23 -0.06
N SER A 509 -13.52 -23.68 -1.06
CA SER A 509 -13.64 -23.06 -2.39
C SER A 509 -14.87 -23.63 -3.12
N TYR A 510 -15.09 -23.23 -4.37
CA TYR A 510 -16.10 -23.83 -5.23
C TYR A 510 -15.98 -25.36 -5.39
N THR A 511 -14.77 -25.93 -5.25
CA THR A 511 -14.55 -27.40 -5.31
C THR A 511 -14.80 -28.12 -3.99
N ASN A 512 -14.84 -27.37 -2.87
CA ASN A 512 -15.07 -27.90 -1.53
C ASN A 512 -15.86 -26.90 -0.69
N LEU A 513 -17.19 -26.89 -0.89
CA LEU A 513 -18.06 -25.85 -0.34
C LEU A 513 -18.15 -25.84 1.18
N ARG A 514 -17.87 -26.95 1.88
CA ARG A 514 -17.97 -26.99 3.34
C ARG A 514 -17.11 -28.06 3.97
N SER A 515 -16.74 -27.83 5.22
CA SER A 515 -16.16 -28.85 6.08
C SER A 515 -16.85 -28.87 7.44
N SER A 516 -17.51 -29.99 7.75
CA SER A 516 -18.12 -30.20 9.08
C SER A 516 -17.07 -30.29 10.18
N LYS A 517 -15.88 -30.83 9.87
CA LYS A 517 -14.75 -30.96 10.80
C LYS A 517 -14.25 -29.60 11.28
N TYR A 518 -14.14 -28.65 10.36
CA TYR A 518 -13.59 -27.32 10.63
C TYR A 518 -14.66 -26.23 10.81
N GLN A 519 -15.96 -26.59 10.66
CA GLN A 519 -17.09 -25.66 10.66
C GLN A 519 -16.82 -24.46 9.74
N ALA A 520 -16.49 -24.78 8.50
CA ALA A 520 -16.10 -23.83 7.48
C ALA A 520 -16.97 -24.00 6.24
N VAL A 521 -17.38 -22.92 5.59
CA VAL A 521 -18.39 -22.97 4.52
C VAL A 521 -18.30 -21.82 3.52
N HIS A 522 -18.48 -22.14 2.25
CA HIS A 522 -18.54 -21.27 1.08
C HIS A 522 -19.99 -21.00 0.67
N SER A 523 -20.29 -19.81 0.15
CA SER A 523 -21.66 -19.42 -0.21
C SER A 523 -22.16 -19.96 -1.56
N GLY A 524 -21.51 -20.97 -2.13
CA GLY A 524 -21.70 -21.39 -3.53
C GLY A 524 -20.85 -20.56 -4.51
N ASP A 525 -20.86 -20.99 -5.77
CA ASP A 525 -20.02 -20.49 -6.86
C ASP A 525 -20.88 -19.82 -7.93
N ILE A 526 -20.55 -18.57 -8.27
CA ILE A 526 -21.24 -17.78 -9.29
C ILE A 526 -20.27 -17.47 -10.42
N VAL A 527 -20.56 -17.89 -11.65
CA VAL A 527 -19.57 -17.82 -12.76
C VAL A 527 -19.85 -16.70 -13.78
N THR A 528 -20.81 -15.81 -13.48
CA THR A 528 -21.21 -14.68 -14.34
C THR A 528 -21.75 -13.52 -13.49
N ALA A 529 -21.44 -12.28 -13.87
CA ALA A 529 -21.76 -11.10 -13.05
C ALA A 529 -22.23 -9.86 -13.82
N PRO A 530 -23.24 -9.95 -14.72
CA PRO A 530 -23.71 -8.81 -15.51
C PRO A 530 -24.29 -7.67 -14.65
N GLN A 531 -24.89 -8.01 -13.50
CA GLN A 531 -25.38 -7.05 -12.50
C GLN A 531 -24.49 -6.99 -11.25
N GLY A 532 -23.34 -7.66 -11.30
CA GLY A 532 -22.49 -7.96 -10.16
C GLY A 532 -22.82 -9.30 -9.50
N ALA A 533 -21.83 -9.89 -8.86
CA ALA A 533 -21.91 -11.16 -8.13
C ALA A 533 -21.05 -11.08 -6.86
N CYS A 534 -21.32 -11.97 -5.91
CA CYS A 534 -20.60 -12.04 -4.64
C CYS A 534 -20.43 -13.47 -4.14
N GLU A 535 -19.36 -13.67 -3.38
CA GLU A 535 -19.12 -14.89 -2.62
C GLU A 535 -18.73 -14.57 -1.18
N PHE A 536 -18.99 -15.52 -0.29
CA PHE A 536 -18.66 -15.46 1.13
C PHE A 536 -18.03 -16.78 1.59
N ILE A 537 -17.09 -16.68 2.54
CA ILE A 537 -16.55 -17.83 3.26
C ILE A 537 -16.60 -17.56 4.76
N ASP A 538 -17.30 -18.42 5.50
CA ASP A 538 -17.29 -18.44 6.96
C ASP A 538 -16.29 -19.47 7.48
N LEU A 539 -15.44 -19.05 8.41
CA LEU A 539 -14.43 -19.89 9.04
C LEU A 539 -14.56 -19.77 10.57
N HIS A 540 -14.94 -20.84 11.24
CA HIS A 540 -15.02 -20.88 12.71
C HIS A 540 -13.63 -21.12 13.32
N ILE A 541 -13.02 -20.07 13.86
CA ILE A 541 -11.63 -20.04 14.32
C ILE A 541 -11.34 -21.10 15.39
N PRO A 542 -12.12 -21.24 16.49
CA PRO A 542 -11.85 -22.25 17.50
C PRO A 542 -11.82 -23.67 16.93
N SER A 543 -12.82 -24.04 16.12
CA SER A 543 -12.88 -25.38 15.50
C SER A 543 -11.70 -25.65 14.57
N ILE A 544 -11.17 -24.63 13.89
CA ILE A 544 -10.03 -24.77 12.99
C ILE A 544 -8.73 -24.97 13.79
N VAL A 545 -8.51 -24.17 14.83
CA VAL A 545 -7.33 -24.25 15.70
C VAL A 545 -7.28 -25.58 16.45
N ASP A 546 -8.43 -26.06 16.96
CA ASP A 546 -8.53 -27.35 17.67
C ASP A 546 -8.07 -28.54 16.83
N HIS A 547 -8.10 -28.42 15.51
CA HIS A 547 -7.64 -29.44 14.57
C HIS A 547 -6.23 -29.19 14.01
N GLY A 548 -5.43 -28.33 14.65
CA GLY A 548 -4.00 -28.16 14.38
C GLY A 548 -3.66 -27.25 13.20
N VAL A 549 -4.64 -26.55 12.63
CA VAL A 549 -4.43 -25.50 11.62
C VAL A 549 -3.92 -24.24 12.31
N ARG A 550 -2.89 -23.61 11.73
CA ARG A 550 -2.36 -22.33 12.20
C ARG A 550 -2.64 -21.20 11.23
N TYR A 551 -2.40 -21.43 9.94
CA TYR A 551 -2.47 -20.38 8.93
C TYR A 551 -3.65 -20.59 7.99
N ILE A 552 -4.32 -19.48 7.62
CA ILE A 552 -5.28 -19.47 6.51
C ILE A 552 -4.81 -18.48 5.48
N VAL A 553 -4.74 -18.91 4.22
CA VAL A 553 -4.47 -18.01 3.09
C VAL A 553 -5.76 -17.82 2.32
N ALA A 554 -6.32 -16.61 2.41
CA ALA A 554 -7.47 -16.21 1.61
C ALA A 554 -7.00 -15.71 0.25
N THR A 555 -7.66 -16.17 -0.82
CA THR A 555 -7.29 -15.83 -2.19
C THR A 555 -8.50 -15.46 -3.02
N LEU A 556 -8.35 -14.46 -3.89
CA LEU A 556 -9.21 -14.27 -5.05
C LEU A 556 -8.47 -14.77 -6.28
N HIS A 557 -9.17 -15.44 -7.18
CA HIS A 557 -8.62 -15.94 -8.44
C HIS A 557 -9.53 -15.57 -9.60
N SER A 558 -8.97 -15.01 -10.67
CA SER A 558 -9.71 -14.72 -11.92
C SER A 558 -9.70 -15.96 -12.82
N TYR A 559 -10.72 -16.80 -12.68
CA TYR A 559 -10.83 -18.07 -13.39
C TYR A 559 -10.90 -17.88 -14.91
N THR A 560 -11.67 -16.88 -15.35
CA THR A 560 -11.79 -16.49 -16.77
C THR A 560 -10.64 -15.59 -17.26
N VAL A 561 -9.58 -15.46 -16.47
CA VAL A 561 -8.27 -14.87 -16.82
C VAL A 561 -8.27 -13.37 -17.16
N GLN A 562 -9.27 -12.60 -16.74
CA GLN A 562 -9.22 -11.15 -16.82
C GLN A 562 -8.27 -10.58 -15.75
N PRO A 563 -7.36 -9.66 -16.09
CA PRO A 563 -6.70 -8.85 -15.09
C PRO A 563 -7.71 -8.03 -14.29
N TYR A 564 -7.50 -7.84 -12.98
CA TYR A 564 -8.46 -7.08 -12.17
C TYR A 564 -8.61 -5.62 -12.59
N CYS A 565 -7.56 -5.00 -13.17
CA CYS A 565 -7.63 -3.65 -13.73
C CYS A 565 -8.58 -3.51 -14.93
N ASP A 566 -8.95 -4.62 -15.58
CA ASP A 566 -9.89 -4.65 -16.70
C ASP A 566 -11.34 -4.82 -16.23
N LEU A 567 -11.59 -4.94 -14.91
CA LEU A 567 -12.93 -5.09 -14.34
C LEU A 567 -13.50 -3.72 -13.92
N PRO A 568 -14.79 -3.43 -14.21
CA PRO A 568 -15.45 -2.22 -13.74
C PRO A 568 -15.41 -2.05 -12.22
N GLU A 569 -15.55 -3.15 -11.50
CA GLU A 569 -15.53 -3.19 -10.05
C GLU A 569 -15.13 -4.58 -9.58
N CYS A 570 -14.17 -4.66 -8.66
CA CYS A 570 -13.80 -5.88 -7.96
C CYS A 570 -13.22 -5.52 -6.58
N PHE A 571 -13.72 -6.16 -5.52
CA PHE A 571 -13.19 -5.95 -4.17
C PHE A 571 -13.36 -7.18 -3.28
N VAL A 572 -12.56 -7.24 -2.23
CA VAL A 572 -12.59 -8.29 -1.20
C VAL A 572 -12.50 -7.65 0.18
N GLY A 573 -13.07 -8.29 1.19
CA GLY A 573 -12.85 -7.90 2.57
C GLY A 573 -13.16 -9.02 3.54
N TRP A 574 -13.16 -8.67 4.82
CA TRP A 574 -13.58 -9.58 5.87
C TRP A 574 -14.34 -8.86 7.00
N MET A 575 -15.18 -9.64 7.67
CA MET A 575 -15.93 -9.26 8.85
C MET A 575 -15.56 -10.19 10.00
N MET A 576 -15.53 -9.68 11.23
CA MET A 576 -15.53 -10.51 12.43
C MET A 576 -16.97 -10.65 12.95
N ARG A 577 -17.40 -11.88 13.23
CA ARG A 577 -18.77 -12.21 13.63
C ARG A 577 -18.76 -13.02 14.92
N LYS A 578 -19.61 -12.66 15.87
CA LYS A 578 -19.87 -13.47 17.08
C LYS A 578 -20.92 -14.54 16.81
N LYS A 579 -21.96 -14.19 16.05
CA LYS A 579 -23.02 -15.10 15.61
C LYS A 579 -23.22 -14.96 14.09
N PRO A 580 -22.61 -15.82 13.26
CA PRO A 580 -22.65 -15.67 11.80
C PRO A 580 -24.06 -15.78 11.18
N GLY A 581 -25.03 -16.35 11.90
CA GLY A 581 -26.43 -16.44 11.49
C GLY A 581 -27.34 -15.28 11.93
N SER A 582 -26.85 -14.32 12.72
CA SER A 582 -27.64 -13.11 13.09
C SER A 582 -27.28 -11.93 12.21
N GLY A 583 -28.26 -11.08 11.89
CA GLY A 583 -28.11 -9.99 10.94
C GLY A 583 -28.12 -10.46 9.50
N GLU A 584 -27.84 -9.53 8.59
CA GLU A 584 -27.71 -9.80 7.16
C GLU A 584 -26.45 -10.64 6.86
N ILE A 585 -26.39 -11.18 5.64
CA ILE A 585 -25.21 -11.92 5.16
C ILE A 585 -24.00 -10.98 5.16
N PHE A 586 -24.19 -9.83 4.53
CA PHE A 586 -23.25 -8.73 4.55
C PHE A 586 -23.72 -7.67 5.56
N GLU A 587 -22.94 -7.49 6.63
CA GLU A 587 -23.23 -6.53 7.69
C GLU A 587 -22.19 -5.41 7.69
N PRO A 588 -22.48 -4.25 7.08
CA PRO A 588 -21.49 -3.21 6.80
C PRO A 588 -20.75 -2.73 8.05
N ALA A 589 -21.47 -2.64 9.16
CA ALA A 589 -20.93 -2.19 10.44
C ALA A 589 -19.96 -3.21 11.09
N THR A 590 -19.92 -4.45 10.61
CA THR A 590 -18.96 -5.49 11.04
C THR A 590 -17.76 -5.64 10.09
N VAL A 591 -17.68 -4.80 9.04
CA VAL A 591 -16.57 -4.80 8.10
C VAL A 591 -15.31 -4.23 8.77
N GLU A 592 -14.34 -5.11 8.98
CA GLU A 592 -13.03 -4.75 9.50
C GLU A 592 -12.21 -4.02 8.44
N ASN A 593 -12.16 -4.60 7.24
CA ASN A 593 -11.49 -3.99 6.10
C ASN A 593 -12.11 -4.43 4.76
N LYS A 594 -11.98 -3.56 3.76
CA LYS A 594 -12.31 -3.76 2.35
C LYS A 594 -11.13 -3.31 1.52
N ILE A 595 -10.77 -4.08 0.51
CA ILE A 595 -9.66 -3.83 -0.42
C ILE A 595 -10.23 -3.86 -1.83
N ASP A 596 -10.07 -2.75 -2.55
CA ASP A 596 -10.39 -2.66 -3.97
C ASP A 596 -9.28 -3.38 -4.76
N VAL A 597 -9.64 -4.41 -5.52
CA VAL A 597 -8.69 -5.22 -6.28
C VAL A 597 -8.65 -4.68 -7.71
N THR A 598 -7.61 -3.91 -8.02
CA THR A 598 -7.50 -3.15 -9.30
C THR A 598 -6.17 -3.35 -10.01
N ALA A 599 -5.34 -4.30 -9.56
CA ALA A 599 -4.02 -4.54 -10.12
C ALA A 599 -4.07 -5.29 -11.46
N ASP A 600 -3.09 -5.06 -12.34
CA ASP A 600 -2.88 -5.81 -13.59
C ASP A 600 -2.34 -7.23 -13.31
N THR A 601 -3.20 -8.04 -12.71
CA THR A 601 -2.92 -9.35 -12.13
C THR A 601 -4.21 -10.17 -12.08
N GLN A 602 -4.09 -11.48 -11.86
CA GLN A 602 -5.22 -12.42 -11.92
C GLN A 602 -5.43 -13.20 -10.61
N ILE A 603 -4.52 -13.04 -9.64
CA ILE A 603 -4.63 -13.66 -8.32
C ILE A 603 -4.37 -12.57 -7.29
N ALA A 604 -5.22 -12.49 -6.26
CA ALA A 604 -5.00 -11.60 -5.12
C ALA A 604 -4.94 -12.41 -3.82
N ILE A 605 -3.99 -12.08 -2.95
CA ILE A 605 -3.86 -12.60 -1.59
C ILE A 605 -3.99 -11.39 -0.66
N PRO A 606 -5.21 -11.00 -0.28
CA PRO A 606 -5.42 -9.80 0.53
C PRO A 606 -4.76 -9.93 1.90
N VAL A 607 -4.94 -11.09 2.56
CA VAL A 607 -4.44 -11.35 3.91
C VAL A 607 -4.06 -12.81 4.11
N ILE A 608 -3.23 -13.04 5.12
CA ILE A 608 -2.99 -14.36 5.72
C ILE A 608 -3.41 -14.28 7.19
N LEU A 609 -4.17 -15.24 7.67
CA LEU A 609 -4.54 -15.33 9.08
C LEU A 609 -3.55 -16.22 9.82
N ASP A 610 -3.02 -15.76 10.96
CA ASP A 610 -2.37 -16.60 11.98
C ASP A 610 -3.38 -16.79 13.11
N LEU A 611 -4.07 -17.92 13.11
CA LEU A 611 -5.21 -18.18 14.01
C LEU A 611 -4.77 -18.41 15.46
N VAL A 612 -3.56 -18.93 15.65
CA VAL A 612 -3.00 -19.20 16.99
C VAL A 612 -2.66 -17.89 17.68
N GLU A 613 -2.01 -16.97 16.96
CA GLU A 613 -1.70 -15.62 17.46
C GLU A 613 -2.89 -14.65 17.35
N ARG A 614 -4.03 -15.11 16.79
CA ARG A 614 -5.20 -14.29 16.43
C ARG A 614 -4.82 -12.99 15.72
N ALA A 615 -4.03 -13.11 14.66
CA ALA A 615 -3.51 -11.98 13.89
C ALA A 615 -3.82 -12.10 12.39
N VAL A 616 -4.20 -10.98 11.79
CA VAL A 616 -4.27 -10.79 10.34
C VAL A 616 -2.92 -10.26 9.86
N ILE A 617 -2.16 -11.07 9.13
CA ILE A 617 -0.95 -10.65 8.44
C ILE A 617 -1.37 -9.95 7.16
N TRP A 618 -1.11 -8.64 7.09
CA TRP A 618 -1.45 -7.82 5.94
C TRP A 618 -0.52 -8.15 4.77
N THR A 619 -1.06 -8.75 3.73
CA THR A 619 -0.26 -9.17 2.58
C THR A 619 -0.48 -8.27 1.38
N ASP A 620 -1.73 -7.95 1.04
CA ASP A 620 -2.10 -7.11 -0.12
C ASP A 620 -1.29 -7.49 -1.37
N LEU A 621 -1.24 -8.79 -1.69
CA LEU A 621 -0.43 -9.30 -2.80
C LEU A 621 -1.30 -9.48 -4.03
N SER A 622 -0.71 -9.22 -5.19
CA SER A 622 -1.35 -9.50 -6.47
C SER A 622 -0.33 -10.18 -7.38
N LEU A 623 -0.71 -11.29 -8.00
CA LEU A 623 0.17 -12.14 -8.80
C LEU A 623 -0.33 -12.24 -10.24
N THR A 624 0.62 -12.19 -11.18
CA THR A 624 0.34 -12.59 -12.56
C THR A 624 0.23 -14.12 -12.62
N ARG A 625 -0.43 -14.65 -13.66
CA ARG A 625 -0.73 -16.08 -13.92
C ARG A 625 0.38 -17.11 -13.62
N HIS A 626 1.64 -16.69 -13.57
CA HIS A 626 2.81 -17.56 -13.61
C HIS A 626 3.52 -17.72 -12.26
N PRO A 627 2.97 -18.55 -11.36
CA PRO A 627 3.82 -19.37 -10.52
C PRO A 627 3.60 -20.84 -10.92
N ASN A 628 4.18 -21.23 -12.05
CA ASN A 628 4.30 -22.61 -12.56
C ASN A 628 3.07 -23.53 -12.43
N TYR A 629 2.24 -23.49 -13.49
CA TYR A 629 1.20 -24.44 -13.89
C TYR A 629 -0.11 -24.45 -13.07
N TYR A 630 -1.22 -24.56 -13.82
CA TYR A 630 -2.64 -24.70 -13.42
C TYR A 630 -3.41 -23.40 -13.10
N ASN A 631 -4.69 -23.37 -13.47
CA ASN A 631 -5.64 -22.25 -13.29
C ASN A 631 -6.47 -22.39 -11.99
N ASN A 632 -5.97 -23.14 -11.00
CA ASN A 632 -6.64 -23.34 -9.71
C ASN A 632 -5.61 -23.46 -8.58
N ILE A 633 -6.09 -23.32 -7.35
CA ILE A 633 -5.27 -23.26 -6.14
C ILE A 633 -4.49 -24.57 -5.92
N GLU A 634 -5.09 -25.71 -6.27
CA GLU A 634 -4.50 -27.03 -6.10
C GLU A 634 -3.18 -27.19 -6.87
N GLY A 635 -3.02 -26.50 -8.02
CA GLY A 635 -1.77 -26.55 -8.79
C GLY A 635 -0.71 -25.50 -8.44
N ASN A 636 -1.08 -24.42 -7.74
CA ASN A 636 -0.19 -23.29 -7.38
C ASN A 636 0.36 -23.37 -5.92
N GLN A 637 0.18 -24.50 -5.24
CA GLN A 637 0.49 -24.65 -3.81
C GLN A 637 1.93 -24.28 -3.42
N LYS A 638 2.94 -24.55 -4.27
CA LYS A 638 4.35 -24.26 -3.95
C LYS A 638 4.65 -22.76 -3.87
N GLY A 639 4.07 -21.96 -4.76
CA GLY A 639 4.24 -20.50 -4.76
C GLY A 639 3.54 -19.85 -3.57
N MET A 640 2.32 -20.31 -3.29
CA MET A 640 1.51 -19.85 -2.15
C MET A 640 2.17 -20.13 -0.80
N VAL A 641 2.69 -21.35 -0.60
CA VAL A 641 3.44 -21.72 0.61
C VAL A 641 4.68 -20.85 0.78
N LEU A 642 5.42 -20.60 -0.30
CA LEU A 642 6.62 -19.77 -0.22
C LEU A 642 6.29 -18.33 0.16
N MET A 643 5.26 -17.74 -0.45
CA MET A 643 4.79 -16.39 -0.12
C MET A 643 4.27 -16.32 1.31
N GLY A 644 3.52 -17.32 1.74
CA GLY A 644 3.02 -17.41 3.10
C GLY A 644 4.15 -17.44 4.13
N LYS A 645 5.15 -18.31 3.92
CA LYS A 645 6.38 -18.34 4.72
C LYS A 645 7.09 -16.99 4.71
N ALA A 646 7.24 -16.38 3.53
CA ALA A 646 7.92 -15.11 3.37
C ALA A 646 7.26 -13.98 4.17
N MET A 647 5.93 -13.90 4.12
CA MET A 647 5.17 -12.86 4.80
C MET A 647 5.10 -13.11 6.31
N ALA A 648 4.95 -14.36 6.74
CA ALA A 648 4.92 -14.71 8.16
C ALA A 648 6.27 -14.52 8.87
N ALA A 649 7.38 -14.75 8.16
CA ALA A 649 8.74 -14.60 8.70
C ALA A 649 9.39 -13.25 8.36
N LEU A 650 8.63 -12.28 7.82
CA LEU A 650 9.18 -11.02 7.33
C LEU A 650 9.73 -10.17 8.49
N GLN A 651 11.05 -9.99 8.53
CA GLN A 651 11.70 -9.10 9.50
C GLN A 651 11.98 -7.75 8.84
N LYS A 652 11.20 -6.72 9.21
CA LYS A 652 11.37 -5.34 8.75
C LYS A 652 11.45 -4.38 9.94
N PRO A 653 12.04 -3.18 9.76
CA PRO A 653 11.91 -2.11 10.73
C PRO A 653 10.43 -1.88 11.08
N ASP A 654 10.14 -1.83 12.37
CA ASP A 654 8.80 -1.64 12.92
C ASP A 654 8.60 -0.23 13.49
N LEU A 655 7.34 0.17 13.65
CA LEU A 655 6.97 1.50 14.11
C LEU A 655 7.37 1.73 15.57
N TYR A 656 7.39 0.68 16.40
CA TYR A 656 7.85 0.79 17.79
C TYR A 656 9.32 1.24 17.84
N ASP A 657 10.22 0.54 17.15
CA ASP A 657 11.64 0.90 17.10
C ASP A 657 11.84 2.32 16.55
N LEU A 658 11.08 2.71 15.52
CA LEU A 658 11.13 4.07 14.96
C LEU A 658 10.74 5.13 16.00
N PHE A 659 9.59 4.99 16.64
CA PHE A 659 9.12 5.99 17.61
C PHE A 659 9.96 5.99 18.88
N MET A 660 10.53 4.86 19.29
CA MET A 660 11.51 4.81 20.38
C MET A 660 12.80 5.57 20.05
N LEU A 661 13.25 5.58 18.79
CA LEU A 661 14.38 6.42 18.37
C LEU A 661 14.05 7.91 18.50
N HIS A 662 12.85 8.33 18.07
CA HIS A 662 12.39 9.71 18.27
C HIS A 662 12.23 10.04 19.76
N ALA A 663 11.71 9.13 20.56
CA ALA A 663 11.55 9.35 21.99
C ALA A 663 12.89 9.57 22.68
N LYS A 664 13.89 8.74 22.39
CA LYS A 664 15.26 8.92 22.90
C LYS A 664 15.92 10.22 22.43
N ALA A 665 15.60 10.67 21.23
CA ALA A 665 16.27 11.81 20.60
C ALA A 665 15.68 13.17 20.97
N ARG A 666 14.36 13.26 21.16
CA ARG A 666 13.63 14.54 21.21
C ARG A 666 12.43 14.55 22.18
N GLY A 667 12.36 13.63 23.15
CA GLY A 667 11.34 13.67 24.21
C GLY A 667 11.68 12.88 25.46
N GLU A 668 10.68 12.71 26.33
CA GLU A 668 10.77 12.02 27.61
C GLU A 668 9.73 10.90 27.65
N LEU A 669 10.15 9.64 27.82
CA LEU A 669 9.22 8.50 27.87
C LEU A 669 8.38 8.52 29.16
N VAL A 670 7.09 8.23 29.03
CA VAL A 670 6.16 8.03 30.15
C VAL A 670 5.47 6.68 30.05
N ASP A 671 5.05 6.14 31.19
CA ASP A 671 4.48 4.79 31.27
C ASP A 671 3.03 4.70 30.77
N THR A 672 2.31 5.83 30.75
CA THR A 672 0.87 5.86 30.41
C THR A 672 0.54 6.97 29.43
N ALA A 673 -0.43 6.71 28.55
CA ALA A 673 -0.88 7.66 27.53
C ALA A 673 -1.46 8.96 28.12
N ASP A 674 -1.97 8.94 29.35
CA ASP A 674 -2.57 10.13 29.99
C ASP A 674 -1.53 11.15 30.49
N GLN A 675 -0.27 10.73 30.61
CA GLN A 675 0.85 11.59 30.99
C GLN A 675 1.58 12.19 29.78
N ALA A 676 1.23 11.77 28.57
CA ALA A 676 1.97 12.09 27.35
C ALA A 676 1.39 13.30 26.62
N ASP A 677 2.29 14.14 26.11
CA ASP A 677 1.97 15.20 25.14
C ASP A 677 1.84 14.62 23.72
N ALA A 678 2.65 13.60 23.40
CA ALA A 678 2.63 12.87 22.14
C ALA A 678 2.39 11.37 22.38
N ILE A 679 1.36 10.82 21.71
CA ILE A 679 0.95 9.43 21.85
C ILE A 679 1.18 8.71 20.51
N PHE A 680 1.91 7.61 20.55
CA PHE A 680 2.06 6.68 19.44
C PHE A 680 1.39 5.36 19.83
N SER A 681 0.26 5.02 19.20
CA SER A 681 -0.50 3.81 19.53
C SER A 681 -1.37 3.33 18.37
N GLU A 682 -1.99 2.16 18.49
CA GLU A 682 -2.86 1.60 17.44
C GLU A 682 -4.11 2.48 17.15
N GLY A 683 -4.64 3.18 18.15
CA GLY A 683 -5.96 3.84 18.07
C GLY A 683 -6.03 5.29 18.56
N LYS A 684 -4.94 5.87 19.04
CA LYS A 684 -4.89 7.24 19.56
C LYS A 684 -3.56 7.91 19.21
N GLY A 685 -3.61 9.22 18.95
CA GLY A 685 -2.45 10.01 18.56
C GLY A 685 -2.02 9.66 17.15
N ILE A 686 -0.75 9.36 16.94
CA ILE A 686 -0.22 8.89 15.65
C ILE A 686 -0.31 7.36 15.62
N THR A 687 -1.03 6.87 14.62
CA THR A 687 -1.37 5.46 14.44
C THR A 687 -0.66 4.86 13.24
N PRO A 688 -0.61 3.52 13.10
CA PRO A 688 -0.09 2.87 11.91
C PRO A 688 -0.80 3.24 10.60
N TYR A 689 -1.99 3.85 10.70
CA TYR A 689 -2.79 4.28 9.56
C TYR A 689 -2.43 5.68 9.07
N ASP A 690 -1.69 6.47 9.86
CA ASP A 690 -1.23 7.82 9.51
C ASP A 690 0.07 7.75 8.68
N ILE A 691 0.05 6.95 7.62
CA ILE A 691 1.21 6.60 6.80
C ILE A 691 1.88 7.86 6.25
N GLU A 692 1.09 8.83 5.80
CA GLU A 692 1.54 10.10 5.22
C GLU A 692 2.36 10.90 6.24
N GLN A 693 1.82 11.02 7.45
CA GLN A 693 2.49 11.72 8.54
C GLN A 693 3.78 11.00 8.96
N ILE A 694 3.73 9.67 9.09
CA ILE A 694 4.92 8.85 9.41
C ILE A 694 6.03 9.05 8.38
N MET A 695 5.68 9.00 7.09
CA MET A 695 6.65 9.18 6.00
C MET A 695 7.23 10.59 5.93
N ALA A 696 6.42 11.62 6.23
CA ALA A 696 6.82 13.02 6.13
C ALA A 696 7.61 13.50 7.36
N GLU A 697 7.21 13.11 8.57
CA GLU A 697 7.71 13.70 9.82
C GLU A 697 8.68 12.78 10.58
N TYR A 698 8.56 11.47 10.43
CA TYR A 698 9.31 10.50 11.24
C TYR A 698 10.39 9.73 10.46
N LEU A 699 10.35 9.77 9.13
CA LEU A 699 11.40 9.23 8.25
C LEU A 699 12.38 10.30 7.71
N VAL A 700 12.45 11.45 8.37
CA VAL A 700 13.23 12.62 7.94
C VAL A 700 14.74 12.41 7.98
#